data_AF-A0AAN6W399-F1
#
_entry.id   AF-A0AAN6W399-F1
#
_cell.length_a   1.000
_cell.length_b   1.000
_cell.length_c   1.000
_cell.angle_alpha   90.00
_cell.angle_beta   90.00
_cell.angle_gamma   90.00
#
_symmetry.space_group_name_H-M   'P 1'
#
loop_
_entity.id
_entity.type
_entity.pdbx_description
1 polymer ?
#
loop_
_entity_poly.entity_id
_entity_poly.type
_entity_poly.pdbx_seq_one_letter_code
_entity_poly.pdbx_strand_id
1 'polypeptide(L)'
;MHHNQLLQEIELLVDGAVLSRSPSGTISQSSLNHCPLLTLPDSPFPSSTALGFKDSKEFQRHLGDKGKAFKSKAESIFQRLASSRGEVKPDVAKLESQLKTALAQQKELNLKLDRLESDKALLSEQYDQATLKAIKAERKLDRVRSAQVQKLEQKALASATTRPVKTEENGDTTEDTDGNASELKALYKEAQAVVARQKSQIEAIISENKALMEENSTFKTKKESVSDEDYVRTDVFKQFKLQNEDLIKRINHLEATNKQLREEAEKLRAERSDWQVKVEAEAQLVVSEAEDHLQAKDQDLTRIRAARDDLVAELAMRKAAQDQERTALDQMKELVNAKMDRITQLESELERLRPSEDVVMADTQPGLESLSIEELRAKCAKLEKDYASINTELPLLEKSYKKAMVLAHAKTMDTNAVEDRISTLMAEKAKADQKYFAARKDMDIRLQEIRTLRSQNSRSSEIIAQLKEVEHSTRSVISNLEKQIATLKSEAATMAAEKKRLELLTAEATRRADSVKGQIANLTELLKTKDATVASMKEQTMNREQELDKIKARLEEKNSEINKLRVKCRGNSTDEEEALRNLVICSVCRSNFKNTILKGCGHVFCNGCVDDRLANRMRKCPSCNKAFDRSDAMAAHL
;
A
#
# COMPACT_ATOMS: atom_id res chain seq x y z
N MET A 1 24.05 -21.78 12.68
CA MET A 1 23.34 -21.31 13.89
C MET A 1 22.92 -22.46 14.81
N HIS A 2 22.15 -23.45 14.32
CA HIS A 2 21.56 -24.51 15.16
C HIS A 2 22.49 -25.22 16.17
N HIS A 3 23.81 -25.34 15.92
CA HIS A 3 24.73 -25.98 16.87
C HIS A 3 24.74 -25.31 18.26
N ASN A 4 24.96 -23.99 18.34
CA ASN A 4 24.93 -23.27 19.62
C ASN A 4 23.52 -23.21 20.19
N GLN A 5 22.51 -23.08 19.34
CA GLN A 5 21.11 -23.03 19.76
C GLN A 5 20.68 -24.34 20.45
N LEU A 6 21.02 -25.50 19.86
CA LEU A 6 20.74 -26.82 20.44
C LEU A 6 21.49 -27.04 21.76
N LEU A 7 22.74 -26.58 21.86
CA LEU A 7 23.51 -26.62 23.12
C LEU A 7 22.86 -25.75 24.20
N GLN A 8 22.38 -24.56 23.84
CA GLN A 8 21.71 -23.62 24.74
C GLN A 8 20.31 -24.12 25.17
N GLU A 9 19.57 -24.77 24.26
CA GLU A 9 18.31 -25.46 24.56
C GLU A 9 18.53 -26.67 25.49
N ILE A 10 19.65 -27.40 25.34
CA ILE A 10 20.05 -28.47 26.25
C ILE A 10 20.48 -27.94 27.63
N GLU A 11 21.18 -26.80 27.71
CA GLU A 11 21.52 -26.18 29.01
C GLU A 11 20.26 -25.66 29.74
N LEU A 12 19.32 -25.04 29.03
CA LEU A 12 18.01 -24.66 29.59
C LEU A 12 17.18 -25.86 30.09
N LEU A 13 17.34 -27.04 29.49
CA LEU A 13 16.72 -28.30 29.94
C LEU A 13 17.44 -28.93 31.15
N VAL A 14 18.72 -28.64 31.36
CA VAL A 14 19.53 -29.19 32.47
C VAL A 14 19.44 -28.33 33.73
N ASP A 15 19.43 -27.00 33.61
CA ASP A 15 19.45 -26.08 34.76
C ASP A 15 18.07 -25.85 35.41
N GLY A 16 17.02 -26.53 34.93
CA GLY A 16 15.74 -26.71 35.66
C GLY A 16 14.87 -25.45 35.83
N ALA A 17 15.23 -24.33 35.21
CA ALA A 17 14.55 -23.04 35.34
C ALA A 17 13.23 -22.95 34.53
N VAL A 18 12.26 -23.81 34.84
CA VAL A 18 10.90 -23.74 34.26
C VAL A 18 10.14 -22.54 34.83
N LEU A 19 10.39 -21.36 34.25
CA LEU A 19 9.59 -20.16 34.47
C LEU A 19 8.22 -20.32 33.80
N SER A 20 7.23 -20.74 34.59
CA SER A 20 5.82 -20.82 34.17
C SER A 20 5.27 -19.44 33.84
N ARG A 21 5.27 -19.08 32.55
CA ARG A 21 4.76 -17.80 32.05
C ARG A 21 3.22 -17.83 31.97
N SER A 22 2.57 -17.66 33.11
CA SER A 22 1.10 -17.60 33.21
C SER A 22 0.54 -16.43 32.38
N PRO A 23 -0.46 -16.65 31.49
CA PRO A 23 -1.10 -15.58 30.74
C PRO A 23 -2.15 -14.87 31.59
N SER A 24 -1.74 -13.89 32.38
CA SER A 24 -2.64 -12.99 33.12
C SER A 24 -3.31 -11.97 32.18
N GLY A 25 -4.16 -12.45 31.27
CA GLY A 25 -4.96 -11.63 30.36
C GLY A 25 -6.38 -11.42 30.87
N THR A 26 -6.68 -10.22 31.39
CA THR A 26 -8.05 -9.85 31.77
C THR A 26 -8.90 -9.58 30.53
N ILE A 27 -9.78 -10.53 30.18
CA ILE A 27 -10.83 -10.33 29.17
C ILE A 27 -12.15 -10.02 29.89
N SER A 28 -12.71 -8.84 29.63
CA SER A 28 -13.97 -8.39 30.23
C SER A 28 -15.16 -9.21 29.72
N GLN A 29 -16.06 -9.60 30.63
CA GLN A 29 -17.32 -10.24 30.27
C GLN A 29 -18.34 -9.20 29.77
N SER A 30 -19.02 -9.49 28.66
CA SER A 30 -20.28 -8.83 28.29
C SER A 30 -21.12 -9.70 27.36
N SER A 31 -22.44 -9.77 27.61
CA SER A 31 -23.50 -10.15 26.66
C SER A 31 -23.71 -11.64 26.29
N LEU A 32 -24.29 -12.38 27.24
CA LEU A 32 -25.64 -12.99 27.15
C LEU A 32 -26.05 -13.98 26.02
N ASN A 33 -26.56 -15.14 26.49
CA ASN A 33 -27.73 -15.89 26.00
C ASN A 33 -27.73 -16.63 24.64
N HIS A 34 -27.65 -17.97 24.68
CA HIS A 34 -28.85 -18.82 24.45
C HIS A 34 -28.68 -20.32 24.79
N CYS A 35 -29.45 -20.79 25.79
CA CYS A 35 -30.08 -22.11 25.96
C CYS A 35 -29.26 -23.45 25.98
N PRO A 36 -29.83 -24.54 26.56
CA PRO A 36 -29.01 -25.59 27.20
C PRO A 36 -29.33 -27.05 26.80
N LEU A 37 -28.47 -28.00 27.22
CA LEU A 37 -28.91 -29.27 27.85
C LEU A 37 -27.78 -29.97 28.64
N LEU A 38 -28.16 -30.94 29.48
CA LEU A 38 -27.34 -31.94 30.18
C LEU A 38 -26.39 -31.45 31.29
N THR A 39 -26.95 -31.28 32.49
CA THR A 39 -26.25 -31.34 33.78
C THR A 39 -26.01 -32.80 34.22
N LEU A 40 -24.78 -33.15 34.59
CA LEU A 40 -24.39 -34.23 35.51
C LEU A 40 -23.03 -33.82 36.16
N PRO A 41 -22.62 -34.39 37.31
CA PRO A 41 -22.19 -33.57 38.44
C PRO A 41 -20.68 -33.33 38.59
N ASP A 42 -20.34 -32.34 39.41
CA ASP A 42 -18.98 -32.02 39.83
C ASP A 42 -18.25 -33.23 40.44
N SER A 43 -17.23 -33.69 39.73
CA SER A 43 -16.15 -34.51 40.27
C SER A 43 -14.83 -33.78 40.01
N PRO A 44 -14.09 -33.36 41.05
CA PRO A 44 -12.80 -32.72 40.87
C PRO A 44 -11.79 -33.77 40.37
N PHE A 45 -11.64 -33.87 39.05
CA PHE A 45 -10.55 -34.61 38.42
C PHE A 45 -9.22 -34.17 39.05
N PRO A 46 -8.41 -35.09 39.61
CA PRO A 46 -7.16 -34.73 40.27
C PRO A 46 -6.15 -34.26 39.22
N SER A 47 -6.14 -32.95 38.97
CA SER A 47 -5.23 -32.25 38.06
C SER A 47 -3.83 -32.10 38.68
N SER A 48 -3.32 -33.22 39.18
CA SER A 48 -2.06 -33.40 39.87
C SER A 48 -1.42 -34.67 39.31
N THR A 49 -0.79 -34.54 38.14
CA THR A 49 -0.03 -35.63 37.52
C THR A 49 1.05 -36.09 38.50
N ALA A 50 0.99 -37.36 38.93
CA ALA A 50 1.83 -37.94 39.99
C ALA A 50 3.29 -38.22 39.55
N LEU A 51 3.90 -37.27 38.84
CA LEU A 51 5.26 -37.29 38.31
C LEU A 51 6.05 -36.02 38.71
N GLY A 52 5.67 -35.40 39.83
CA GLY A 52 6.30 -34.21 40.39
C GLY A 52 7.67 -34.50 41.04
N PHE A 53 8.64 -35.00 40.28
CA PHE A 53 9.96 -35.42 40.79
C PHE A 53 10.89 -34.27 41.26
N LYS A 54 10.37 -33.09 41.64
CA LYS A 54 11.18 -31.95 42.10
C LYS A 54 11.97 -32.24 43.38
N ASP A 55 11.44 -33.10 44.24
CA ASP A 55 12.01 -33.35 45.58
C ASP A 55 12.96 -34.58 45.64
N SER A 56 13.03 -35.37 44.56
CA SER A 56 13.91 -36.55 44.50
C SER A 56 15.33 -36.16 44.09
N LYS A 57 16.16 -35.84 45.09
CA LYS A 57 17.60 -35.56 44.92
C LYS A 57 18.34 -36.68 44.17
N GLU A 58 17.92 -37.94 44.34
CA GLU A 58 18.51 -39.08 43.64
C GLU A 58 18.15 -39.11 42.16
N PHE A 59 16.89 -38.84 41.81
CA PHE A 59 16.46 -38.72 40.41
C PHE A 59 17.09 -37.51 39.73
N GLN A 60 17.19 -36.38 40.43
CA GLN A 60 17.85 -35.18 39.94
C GLN A 60 19.36 -35.42 39.71
N ARG A 61 20.04 -36.15 40.60
CA ARG A 61 21.42 -36.61 40.39
C ARG A 61 21.52 -37.59 39.21
N HIS A 62 20.59 -38.52 39.08
CA HIS A 62 20.56 -39.47 37.96
C HIS A 62 20.40 -38.74 36.62
N LEU A 63 19.50 -37.75 36.52
CA LEU A 63 19.35 -36.90 35.34
C LEU A 63 20.63 -36.08 35.08
N GLY A 64 21.26 -35.52 36.10
CA GLY A 64 22.54 -34.81 35.97
C GLY A 64 23.67 -35.71 35.45
N ASP A 65 23.80 -36.93 35.97
CA ASP A 65 24.84 -37.88 35.56
C ASP A 65 24.56 -38.50 34.18
N LYS A 66 23.30 -38.73 33.82
CA LYS A 66 22.90 -39.07 32.43
C LYS A 66 23.11 -37.89 31.47
N GLY A 67 22.86 -36.66 31.90
CA GLY A 67 23.09 -35.43 31.16
C GLY A 67 24.57 -35.22 30.84
N LYS A 68 25.46 -35.39 31.83
CA LYS A 68 26.93 -35.40 31.63
C LYS A 68 27.37 -36.50 30.66
N ALA A 69 26.82 -37.71 30.80
CA ALA A 69 27.10 -38.82 29.89
C ALA A 69 26.57 -38.59 28.46
N PHE A 70 25.50 -37.80 28.31
CA PHE A 70 24.99 -37.38 27.00
C PHE A 70 25.84 -36.26 26.40
N LYS A 71 26.19 -35.22 27.18
CA LYS A 71 27.04 -34.09 26.75
C LYS A 71 28.41 -34.60 26.27
N SER A 72 29.11 -35.43 27.06
CA SER A 72 30.39 -36.03 26.67
C SER A 72 30.31 -36.95 25.44
N LYS A 73 29.21 -37.72 25.27
CA LYS A 73 28.99 -38.51 24.05
C LYS A 73 28.76 -37.61 22.84
N ALA A 74 27.92 -36.58 22.97
CA ALA A 74 27.66 -35.60 21.92
C ALA A 74 28.94 -34.85 21.54
N GLU A 75 29.74 -34.39 22.50
CA GLU A 75 31.06 -33.78 22.28
C GLU A 75 32.00 -34.75 21.55
N SER A 76 32.07 -36.04 21.94
CA SER A 76 32.89 -37.03 21.21
C SER A 76 32.41 -37.30 19.77
N ILE A 77 31.12 -37.06 19.48
CA ILE A 77 30.54 -37.19 18.14
C ILE A 77 30.83 -35.91 17.34
N PHE A 78 30.59 -34.73 17.90
CA PHE A 78 30.92 -33.45 17.26
C PHE A 78 32.43 -33.30 17.00
N GLN A 79 33.29 -33.75 17.90
CA GLN A 79 34.74 -33.71 17.72
C GLN A 79 35.23 -34.73 16.69
N ARG A 80 34.56 -35.88 16.54
CA ARG A 80 34.76 -36.80 15.40
C ARG A 80 34.29 -36.18 14.08
N LEU A 81 33.12 -35.51 14.07
CA LEU A 81 32.60 -34.81 12.89
C LEU A 81 33.45 -33.59 12.49
N ALA A 82 34.10 -32.95 13.45
CA ALA A 82 35.09 -31.90 13.20
C ALA A 82 36.38 -32.50 12.61
N SER A 83 36.91 -33.56 13.23
CA SER A 83 38.10 -34.27 12.71
C SER A 83 37.88 -34.85 11.31
N SER A 84 36.66 -35.34 11.01
CA SER A 84 36.30 -35.87 9.69
C SER A 84 36.01 -34.81 8.63
N ARG A 85 36.01 -33.51 8.98
CA ARG A 85 35.93 -32.41 7.99
C ARG A 85 37.30 -32.02 7.42
N GLY A 86 38.39 -32.52 7.97
CA GLY A 86 39.75 -32.11 7.62
C GLY A 86 40.05 -30.66 8.03
N GLU A 87 41.17 -30.12 7.55
CA GLU A 87 41.48 -28.70 7.73
C GLU A 87 40.46 -27.83 6.97
N VAL A 88 39.71 -27.02 7.71
CA VAL A 88 38.79 -26.04 7.13
C VAL A 88 39.63 -24.98 6.42
N LYS A 89 39.65 -25.04 5.07
CA LYS A 89 40.38 -24.08 4.21
C LYS A 89 40.12 -22.64 4.69
N PRO A 90 41.14 -21.77 4.75
CA PRO A 90 41.02 -20.45 5.37
C PRO A 90 39.92 -19.58 4.74
N ASP A 91 39.65 -19.76 3.45
CA ASP A 91 38.55 -19.07 2.76
C ASP A 91 37.17 -19.47 3.28
N VAL A 92 36.96 -20.72 3.71
CA VAL A 92 35.68 -21.18 4.30
C VAL A 92 35.50 -20.57 5.69
N ALA A 93 36.55 -20.52 6.51
CA ALA A 93 36.51 -19.83 7.81
C ALA A 93 36.26 -18.32 7.66
N LYS A 94 36.85 -17.70 6.63
CA LYS A 94 36.65 -16.30 6.25
C LYS A 94 35.22 -16.03 5.77
N LEU A 95 34.66 -16.91 4.94
CA LEU A 95 33.26 -16.85 4.50
C LEU A 95 32.28 -17.05 5.66
N GLU A 96 32.55 -17.99 6.58
CA GLU A 96 31.75 -18.13 7.81
C GLU A 96 31.81 -16.87 8.69
N SER A 97 32.97 -16.21 8.79
CA SER A 97 33.12 -14.96 9.51
C SER A 97 32.34 -13.83 8.84
N GLN A 98 32.46 -13.67 7.52
CA GLN A 98 31.69 -12.69 6.74
C GLN A 98 30.18 -12.92 6.86
N LEU A 99 29.73 -14.17 6.80
CA LEU A 99 28.32 -14.54 6.99
C LEU A 99 27.83 -14.19 8.41
N LYS A 100 28.63 -14.45 9.46
CA LYS A 100 28.30 -14.06 10.84
C LYS A 100 28.19 -12.54 10.98
N THR A 101 29.09 -11.76 10.36
CA THR A 101 29.06 -10.30 10.38
C THR A 101 27.86 -9.73 9.62
N ALA A 102 27.57 -10.22 8.41
CA ALA A 102 26.42 -9.79 7.61
C ALA A 102 25.09 -10.13 8.31
N LEU A 103 25.00 -11.29 8.96
CA LEU A 103 23.82 -11.71 9.72
C LEU A 103 23.64 -10.89 11.01
N ALA A 104 24.72 -10.45 11.65
CA ALA A 104 24.66 -9.50 12.76
C ALA A 104 24.16 -8.12 12.32
N GLN A 105 24.69 -7.60 11.20
CA GLN A 105 24.24 -6.36 10.58
C GLN A 105 22.76 -6.42 10.16
N GLN A 106 22.30 -7.54 9.59
CA GLN A 106 20.88 -7.76 9.27
C GLN A 106 20.00 -7.67 10.53
N LYS A 107 20.40 -8.31 11.63
CA LYS A 107 19.65 -8.23 12.91
C LYS A 107 19.65 -6.81 13.50
N GLU A 108 20.76 -6.09 13.40
CA GLU A 108 20.82 -4.69 13.82
C GLU A 108 19.93 -3.77 12.97
N LEU A 109 19.87 -4.01 11.66
CA LEU A 109 18.98 -3.30 10.74
C LEU A 109 17.51 -3.61 11.04
N ASN A 110 17.14 -4.86 11.28
CA ASN A 110 15.77 -5.22 11.69
C ASN A 110 15.38 -4.51 13.00
N LEU A 111 16.24 -4.53 14.02
CA LEU A 111 16.00 -3.83 15.30
C LEU A 111 15.92 -2.30 15.16
N LYS A 112 16.50 -1.71 14.11
CA LYS A 112 16.31 -0.30 13.74
C LYS A 112 14.98 -0.08 13.01
N LEU A 113 14.57 -1.04 12.18
CA LEU A 113 13.29 -1.04 11.47
C LEU A 113 12.11 -1.12 12.45
N ASP A 114 12.13 -2.09 13.37
CA ASP A 114 11.14 -2.27 14.44
C ASP A 114 10.95 -0.97 15.28
N ARG A 115 12.06 -0.29 15.60
CA ARG A 115 12.05 0.99 16.31
C ARG A 115 11.44 2.10 15.47
N LEU A 116 11.86 2.26 14.21
CA LEU A 116 11.32 3.27 13.31
C LEU A 116 9.82 3.06 13.02
N GLU A 117 9.33 1.82 13.00
CA GLU A 117 7.89 1.54 12.89
C GLU A 117 7.14 1.89 14.18
N SER A 118 7.72 1.63 15.35
CA SER A 118 7.15 2.05 16.65
C SER A 118 7.13 3.58 16.80
N ASP A 119 8.22 4.26 16.46
CA ASP A 119 8.32 5.73 16.47
C ASP A 119 7.34 6.35 15.48
N LYS A 120 7.19 5.77 14.28
CA LYS A 120 6.19 6.18 13.28
C LYS A 120 4.75 6.01 13.79
N ALA A 121 4.44 4.91 14.48
CA ALA A 121 3.12 4.70 15.07
C ALA A 121 2.82 5.75 16.15
N LEU A 122 3.78 6.04 17.03
CA LEU A 122 3.68 7.07 18.06
C LEU A 122 3.53 8.48 17.46
N LEU A 123 4.28 8.82 16.40
CA LEU A 123 4.12 10.08 15.68
C LEU A 123 2.76 10.20 14.98
N SER A 124 2.25 9.11 14.41
CA SER A 124 0.90 9.09 13.80
C SER A 124 -0.17 9.36 14.85
N GLU A 125 -0.11 8.68 16.02
CA GLU A 125 -1.07 8.91 17.09
C GLU A 125 -0.99 10.35 17.64
N GLN A 126 0.22 10.89 17.83
CA GLN A 126 0.41 12.28 18.22
C GLN A 126 -0.14 13.27 17.19
N TYR A 127 0.03 12.99 15.90
CA TYR A 127 -0.53 13.78 14.80
C TYR A 127 -2.05 13.73 14.77
N ASP A 128 -2.67 12.56 14.95
CA ASP A 128 -4.12 12.39 14.99
C ASP A 128 -4.72 13.07 16.22
N GLN A 129 -4.07 12.95 17.39
CA GLN A 129 -4.43 13.69 18.60
C GLN A 129 -4.30 15.21 18.42
N ALA A 130 -3.24 15.69 17.74
CA ALA A 130 -3.04 17.11 17.46
C ALA A 130 -4.09 17.65 16.47
N THR A 131 -4.39 16.89 15.42
CA THR A 131 -5.44 17.19 14.43
C THR A 131 -6.82 17.25 15.10
N LEU A 132 -7.14 16.29 15.97
CA LEU A 132 -8.36 16.32 16.79
C LEU A 132 -8.41 17.52 17.76
N LYS A 133 -7.27 17.98 18.30
CA LYS A 133 -7.19 19.19 19.13
C LYS A 133 -7.42 20.45 18.27
N ALA A 134 -6.83 20.53 17.08
CA ALA A 134 -7.02 21.64 16.13
C ALA A 134 -8.48 21.76 15.67
N ILE A 135 -9.09 20.68 15.19
CA ILE A 135 -10.51 20.66 14.75
C ILE A 135 -11.45 21.03 15.92
N LYS A 136 -11.12 20.61 17.16
CA LYS A 136 -11.88 21.02 18.37
C LYS A 136 -11.65 22.49 18.75
N ALA A 137 -10.50 23.08 18.40
CA ALA A 137 -10.22 24.50 18.61
C ALA A 137 -10.93 25.36 17.56
N GLU A 138 -10.85 25.03 16.27
CA GLU A 138 -11.58 25.70 15.18
C GLU A 138 -13.10 25.71 15.43
N ARG A 139 -13.68 24.53 15.72
CA ARG A 139 -15.10 24.40 16.08
C ARG A 139 -15.52 25.17 17.35
N LYS A 140 -14.57 25.59 18.20
CA LYS A 140 -14.84 26.54 19.31
C LYS A 140 -14.68 27.99 18.84
N LEU A 141 -13.66 28.28 18.05
CA LEU A 141 -13.36 29.60 17.50
C LEU A 141 -14.53 30.12 16.64
N ASP A 142 -15.12 29.28 15.80
CA ASP A 142 -16.27 29.66 14.97
C ASP A 142 -17.55 29.85 15.79
N ARG A 143 -17.76 29.05 16.85
CA ARG A 143 -18.87 29.28 17.81
C ARG A 143 -18.73 30.63 18.53
N VAL A 144 -17.51 30.99 18.92
CA VAL A 144 -17.21 32.29 19.54
C VAL A 144 -17.36 33.43 18.52
N ARG A 145 -16.88 33.25 17.27
CA ARG A 145 -17.06 34.23 16.19
C ARG A 145 -18.53 34.52 15.91
N SER A 146 -19.38 33.50 15.72
CA SER A 146 -20.82 33.72 15.52
C SER A 146 -21.48 34.44 16.70
N ALA A 147 -21.15 34.05 17.94
CA ALA A 147 -21.69 34.71 19.14
C ALA A 147 -21.18 36.16 19.33
N GLN A 148 -19.98 36.48 18.82
CA GLN A 148 -19.40 37.81 18.93
C GLN A 148 -19.81 38.74 17.77
N VAL A 149 -20.01 38.21 16.56
CA VAL A 149 -20.62 38.94 15.44
C VAL A 149 -22.03 39.39 15.80
N GLN A 150 -22.88 38.48 16.30
CA GLN A 150 -24.24 38.83 16.77
C GLN A 150 -24.24 39.92 17.86
N LYS A 151 -23.25 39.91 18.77
CA LYS A 151 -23.08 40.96 19.79
C LYS A 151 -22.56 42.30 19.26
N LEU A 152 -21.85 42.31 18.13
CA LEU A 152 -21.40 43.54 17.47
C LEU A 152 -22.54 44.15 16.63
N GLU A 153 -23.30 43.32 15.92
CA GLU A 153 -24.48 43.72 15.15
C GLU A 153 -25.55 44.38 16.04
N GLN A 154 -25.86 43.81 17.21
CA GLN A 154 -26.77 44.43 18.18
C GLN A 154 -26.25 45.74 18.78
N LYS A 155 -24.92 45.95 18.84
CA LYS A 155 -24.33 47.13 19.47
C LYS A 155 -24.17 48.32 18.52
N ALA A 156 -24.28 48.11 17.21
CA ALA A 156 -24.18 49.15 16.19
C ALA A 156 -25.47 49.96 15.98
N LEU A 157 -26.62 49.49 16.49
CA LEU A 157 -27.95 50.07 16.24
C LEU A 157 -28.48 51.02 17.33
N ALA A 158 -27.68 51.34 18.35
CA ALA A 158 -28.17 51.88 19.63
C ALA A 158 -27.56 53.22 20.09
N SER A 159 -26.98 54.04 19.21
CA SER A 159 -26.47 55.37 19.60
C SER A 159 -26.42 56.38 18.43
N ALA A 160 -27.44 57.26 18.34
CA ALA A 160 -27.48 58.34 17.34
C ALA A 160 -28.52 59.45 17.67
N THR A 161 -28.24 60.37 18.60
CA THR A 161 -29.06 61.60 18.75
C THR A 161 -28.34 62.81 19.36
N THR A 162 -28.84 64.00 19.00
CA THR A 162 -28.74 65.34 19.65
C THR A 162 -27.42 66.14 19.69
N ARG A 163 -27.44 67.26 18.93
CA ARG A 163 -26.81 68.60 19.15
C ARG A 163 -26.87 69.07 20.63
N PRO A 164 -25.97 69.97 21.13
CA PRO A 164 -25.83 71.39 20.67
C PRO A 164 -24.39 72.02 20.82
N VAL A 165 -24.02 73.33 20.72
CA VAL A 165 -24.31 74.58 19.91
C VAL A 165 -23.28 75.70 20.32
N LYS A 166 -23.03 76.76 19.48
CA LYS A 166 -22.28 78.05 19.75
C LYS A 166 -20.71 77.98 19.80
N THR A 167 -19.87 79.04 19.58
CA THR A 167 -20.03 80.53 19.35
C THR A 167 -18.80 81.20 18.64
N GLU A 168 -18.97 82.42 18.06
CA GLU A 168 -18.04 83.63 17.99
C GLU A 168 -16.58 83.52 17.40
N GLU A 169 -15.87 84.56 16.86
CA GLU A 169 -16.15 85.95 16.35
C GLU A 169 -14.96 86.58 15.54
N ASN A 170 -15.22 87.64 14.73
CA ASN A 170 -14.34 88.76 14.21
C ASN A 170 -13.00 88.43 13.45
N GLY A 171 -12.31 89.31 12.69
CA GLY A 171 -12.41 90.74 12.24
C GLY A 171 -11.09 91.13 11.49
N ASP A 172 -10.83 92.30 10.87
CA ASP A 172 -11.63 93.49 10.49
C ASP A 172 -10.97 94.31 9.31
N THR A 173 -10.69 95.63 9.45
CA THR A 173 -10.27 96.63 8.40
C THR A 173 -8.83 97.21 8.63
N THR A 174 -8.18 98.15 7.91
CA THR A 174 -8.44 99.24 6.89
C THR A 174 -7.47 99.13 5.66
N GLU A 175 -7.27 99.99 4.63
CA GLU A 175 -7.33 101.46 4.32
C GLU A 175 -6.27 102.36 5.04
N ASP A 176 -5.59 103.37 4.45
CA ASP A 176 -5.25 103.75 3.04
C ASP A 176 -4.11 104.84 3.04
N THR A 177 -3.66 105.34 1.87
CA THR A 177 -2.90 106.58 1.58
C THR A 177 -1.36 106.71 1.85
N ASP A 178 -0.59 106.49 0.78
CA ASP A 178 0.34 107.43 0.09
C ASP A 178 1.56 108.12 0.79
N GLY A 179 2.60 108.46 -0.01
CA GLY A 179 3.42 109.66 0.25
C GLY A 179 4.96 109.63 0.42
N ASN A 180 5.78 108.79 -0.25
CA ASN A 180 7.24 109.04 -0.28
C ASN A 180 8.02 108.57 -1.55
N ALA A 181 7.89 109.32 -2.64
CA ALA A 181 8.17 108.88 -4.02
C ALA A 181 9.65 108.78 -4.49
N SER A 182 10.62 108.75 -3.57
CA SER A 182 12.06 108.61 -3.89
C SER A 182 12.65 107.28 -3.40
N GLU A 183 12.45 106.97 -2.12
CA GLU A 183 12.86 105.70 -1.51
C GLU A 183 12.07 104.51 -2.08
N LEU A 184 10.79 104.74 -2.37
CA LEU A 184 9.90 103.80 -3.06
C LEU A 184 10.47 103.34 -4.42
N LYS A 185 11.27 104.16 -5.13
CA LYS A 185 11.89 103.78 -6.41
C LYS A 185 13.10 102.86 -6.27
N ALA A 186 13.77 102.88 -5.12
CA ALA A 186 14.83 101.91 -4.81
C ALA A 186 14.20 100.56 -4.46
N LEU A 187 13.27 100.55 -3.50
CA LEU A 187 12.54 99.36 -3.08
C LEU A 187 11.74 98.73 -4.23
N TYR A 188 11.14 99.52 -5.13
CA TYR A 188 10.47 99.01 -6.33
C TYR A 188 11.44 98.31 -7.29
N LYS A 189 12.66 98.84 -7.49
CA LYS A 189 13.69 98.17 -8.32
C LYS A 189 14.19 96.88 -7.68
N GLU A 190 14.37 96.86 -6.37
CA GLU A 190 14.77 95.67 -5.63
C GLU A 190 13.68 94.59 -5.66
N ALA A 191 12.43 94.96 -5.37
CA ALA A 191 11.27 94.07 -5.50
C ALA A 191 11.10 93.56 -6.95
N GLN A 192 11.30 94.41 -7.96
CA GLN A 192 11.24 94.03 -9.37
C GLN A 192 12.38 93.05 -9.75
N ALA A 193 13.57 93.18 -9.16
CA ALA A 193 14.66 92.22 -9.32
C ALA A 193 14.38 90.89 -8.59
N VAL A 194 13.79 90.93 -7.40
CA VAL A 194 13.34 89.73 -6.66
C VAL A 194 12.25 89.00 -7.44
N VAL A 195 11.24 89.72 -7.94
CA VAL A 195 10.16 89.15 -8.77
C VAL A 195 10.70 88.58 -10.09
N ALA A 196 11.67 89.24 -10.74
CA ALA A 196 12.32 88.69 -11.93
C ALA A 196 13.09 87.38 -11.62
N ARG A 197 13.77 87.32 -10.47
CA ARG A 197 14.50 86.11 -10.03
C ARG A 197 13.56 84.98 -9.62
N GLN A 198 12.49 85.28 -8.90
CA GLN A 198 11.43 84.33 -8.56
C GLN A 198 10.73 83.80 -9.81
N LYS A 199 10.41 84.68 -10.78
CA LYS A 199 9.85 84.28 -12.07
C LYS A 199 10.77 83.31 -12.81
N SER A 200 12.07 83.60 -12.89
CA SER A 200 13.06 82.71 -13.51
C SER A 200 13.16 81.35 -12.79
N GLN A 201 13.07 81.33 -11.46
CA GLN A 201 13.04 80.08 -10.67
C GLN A 201 11.74 79.30 -10.91
N ILE A 202 10.59 79.96 -10.99
CA ILE A 202 9.29 79.33 -11.29
C ILE A 202 9.29 78.77 -12.72
N GLU A 203 9.81 79.50 -13.70
CA GLU A 203 9.95 79.03 -15.09
C GLU A 203 10.89 77.81 -15.18
N ALA A 204 11.99 77.79 -14.41
CA ALA A 204 12.86 76.61 -14.30
C ALA A 204 12.12 75.41 -13.69
N ILE A 205 11.45 75.57 -12.54
CA ILE A 205 10.69 74.51 -11.85
C ILE A 205 9.53 73.98 -12.73
N ILE A 206 8.88 74.85 -13.52
CA ILE A 206 7.86 74.44 -14.50
C ILE A 206 8.48 73.62 -15.63
N SER A 207 9.67 73.99 -16.12
CA SER A 207 10.37 73.21 -17.15
C SER A 207 10.81 71.83 -16.64
N GLU A 208 11.26 71.75 -15.40
CA GLU A 208 11.65 70.50 -14.72
C GLU A 208 10.44 69.59 -14.48
N ASN A 209 9.33 70.14 -13.95
CA ASN A 209 8.08 69.38 -13.78
C ASN A 209 7.54 68.87 -15.13
N LYS A 210 7.66 69.65 -16.20
CA LYS A 210 7.28 69.20 -17.55
C LYS A 210 8.14 68.03 -18.01
N ALA A 211 9.47 68.13 -17.87
CA ALA A 211 10.40 67.05 -18.23
C ALA A 211 10.13 65.78 -17.40
N LEU A 212 9.92 65.90 -16.09
CA LEU A 212 9.59 64.77 -15.22
C LEU A 212 8.22 64.14 -15.55
N MET A 213 7.20 64.92 -15.92
CA MET A 213 5.93 64.37 -16.38
C MET A 213 6.06 63.66 -17.73
N GLU A 214 6.87 64.18 -18.65
CA GLU A 214 7.14 63.56 -19.95
C GLU A 214 7.93 62.25 -19.77
N GLU A 215 8.97 62.23 -18.94
CA GLU A 215 9.71 61.03 -18.58
C GLU A 215 8.80 59.96 -17.92
N ASN A 216 7.99 60.36 -16.93
CA ASN A 216 7.02 59.49 -16.25
C ASN A 216 5.95 58.94 -17.22
N SER A 217 5.54 59.75 -18.22
CA SER A 217 4.69 59.30 -19.33
C SER A 217 5.39 58.23 -20.19
N THR A 218 6.67 58.43 -20.56
CA THR A 218 7.40 57.39 -21.30
C THR A 218 7.62 56.11 -20.48
N PHE A 219 7.80 56.19 -19.17
CA PHE A 219 7.94 55.00 -18.33
C PHE A 219 6.61 54.26 -18.12
N LYS A 220 5.49 54.97 -17.97
CA LYS A 220 4.16 54.34 -17.92
C LYS A 220 3.83 53.62 -19.23
N THR A 221 3.97 54.31 -20.36
CA THR A 221 3.73 53.71 -21.68
C THR A 221 4.66 52.52 -21.95
N LYS A 222 5.97 52.63 -21.68
CA LYS A 222 6.91 51.48 -21.78
C LYS A 222 6.54 50.30 -20.87
N LYS A 223 6.00 50.56 -19.68
CA LYS A 223 5.56 49.52 -18.73
C LYS A 223 4.26 48.85 -19.17
N GLU A 224 3.32 49.64 -19.70
CA GLU A 224 2.03 49.18 -20.21
C GLU A 224 2.15 48.50 -21.59
N SER A 225 3.26 48.74 -22.32
CA SER A 225 3.57 48.13 -23.61
C SER A 225 4.52 46.92 -23.54
N VAL A 226 4.90 46.40 -22.35
CA VAL A 226 5.70 45.17 -22.26
C VAL A 226 4.82 43.99 -22.67
N SER A 227 5.12 43.40 -23.83
CA SER A 227 4.36 42.27 -24.37
C SER A 227 4.97 40.91 -23.98
N ASP A 228 4.20 39.84 -24.14
CA ASP A 228 4.72 38.47 -24.03
C ASP A 228 5.83 38.19 -25.06
N GLU A 229 5.83 38.87 -26.22
CA GLU A 229 6.96 38.78 -27.15
C GLU A 229 8.24 39.39 -26.57
N ASP A 230 8.16 40.51 -25.86
CA ASP A 230 9.33 41.13 -25.22
C ASP A 230 9.86 40.26 -24.09
N TYR A 231 8.97 39.59 -23.35
CA TYR A 231 9.36 38.57 -22.36
C TYR A 231 10.05 37.36 -23.01
N VAL A 232 9.50 36.83 -24.11
CA VAL A 232 10.10 35.73 -24.90
C VAL A 232 11.45 36.12 -25.50
N ARG A 233 11.66 37.41 -25.81
CA ARG A 233 12.93 37.97 -26.28
C ARG A 233 13.98 38.15 -25.17
N THR A 234 13.64 37.99 -23.89
CA THR A 234 14.64 38.00 -22.80
C THR A 234 15.54 36.77 -22.84
N ASP A 235 16.82 36.95 -22.52
CA ASP A 235 17.78 35.83 -22.54
C ASP A 235 17.54 34.82 -21.41
N VAL A 236 16.92 35.25 -20.30
CA VAL A 236 16.47 34.36 -19.22
C VAL A 236 15.41 33.38 -19.74
N PHE A 237 14.42 33.86 -20.51
CA PHE A 237 13.42 32.99 -21.12
C PHE A 237 14.03 32.03 -22.15
N LYS A 238 14.93 32.53 -23.01
CA LYS A 238 15.65 31.68 -23.99
C LYS A 238 16.46 30.58 -23.30
N GLN A 239 17.20 30.93 -22.25
CA GLN A 239 18.02 29.97 -21.50
C GLN A 239 17.14 28.92 -20.80
N PHE A 240 16.04 29.33 -20.16
CA PHE A 240 15.06 28.41 -19.57
C PHE A 240 14.44 27.48 -20.63
N LYS A 241 14.05 28.02 -21.80
CA LYS A 241 13.51 27.24 -22.91
C LYS A 241 14.51 26.18 -23.40
N LEU A 242 15.78 26.57 -23.63
CA LEU A 242 16.83 25.65 -24.07
C LEU A 242 17.09 24.54 -23.03
N GLN A 243 17.17 24.90 -21.74
CA GLN A 243 17.29 23.92 -20.65
C GLN A 243 16.10 22.95 -20.61
N ASN A 244 14.88 23.44 -20.81
CA ASN A 244 13.68 22.60 -20.86
C ASN A 244 13.67 21.67 -22.10
N GLU A 245 14.07 22.16 -23.27
CA GLU A 245 14.22 21.33 -24.47
C GLU A 245 15.29 20.24 -24.29
N ASP A 246 16.43 20.53 -23.66
CA ASP A 246 17.47 19.54 -23.38
C ASP A 246 17.06 18.53 -22.29
N LEU A 247 16.28 18.96 -21.29
CA LEU A 247 15.64 18.05 -20.33
C LEU A 247 14.66 17.10 -21.03
N ILE A 248 13.82 17.60 -21.95
CA ILE A 248 12.91 16.77 -22.75
C ILE A 248 13.68 15.76 -23.60
N LYS A 249 14.73 16.19 -24.32
CA LYS A 249 15.61 15.29 -25.09
C LYS A 249 16.21 14.18 -24.20
N ARG A 250 16.68 14.56 -23.00
CA ARG A 250 17.27 13.63 -22.03
C ARG A 250 16.25 12.64 -21.45
N ILE A 251 15.03 13.10 -21.15
CA ILE A 251 13.92 12.23 -20.70
C ILE A 251 13.60 11.22 -21.79
N ASN A 252 13.34 11.66 -23.03
CA ASN A 252 13.01 10.78 -24.15
C ASN A 252 14.11 9.72 -24.42
N HIS A 253 15.38 10.11 -24.32
CA HIS A 253 16.51 9.19 -24.45
C HIS A 253 16.59 8.17 -23.29
N LEU A 254 16.37 8.62 -22.05
CA LEU A 254 16.33 7.73 -20.88
C LEU A 254 15.13 6.77 -20.95
N GLU A 255 13.96 7.21 -21.41
CA GLU A 255 12.78 6.37 -21.60
C GLU A 255 13.00 5.30 -22.68
N ALA A 256 13.56 5.68 -23.83
CA ALA A 256 13.92 4.74 -24.89
C ALA A 256 14.94 3.69 -24.40
N THR A 257 15.98 4.14 -23.68
CA THR A 257 16.99 3.25 -23.10
C THR A 257 16.40 2.34 -22.02
N ASN A 258 15.50 2.85 -21.17
CA ASN A 258 14.84 2.05 -20.14
C ASN A 258 13.88 1.02 -20.73
N LYS A 259 13.22 1.33 -21.85
CA LYS A 259 12.43 0.39 -22.63
C LYS A 259 13.31 -0.74 -23.19
N GLN A 260 14.39 -0.39 -23.90
CA GLN A 260 15.32 -1.37 -24.46
C GLN A 260 15.88 -2.32 -23.38
N LEU A 261 16.34 -1.77 -22.25
CA LEU A 261 16.87 -2.56 -21.13
C LEU A 261 15.81 -3.47 -20.46
N ARG A 262 14.52 -3.13 -20.53
CA ARG A 262 13.43 -4.03 -20.10
C ARG A 262 13.23 -5.17 -21.07
N GLU A 263 13.14 -4.88 -22.37
CA GLU A 263 12.96 -5.87 -23.44
C GLU A 263 14.15 -6.86 -23.48
N GLU A 264 15.39 -6.36 -23.34
CA GLU A 264 16.59 -7.21 -23.20
C GLU A 264 16.56 -8.06 -21.92
N ALA A 265 16.17 -7.50 -20.78
CA ALA A 265 16.08 -8.24 -19.53
C ALA A 265 14.92 -9.26 -19.52
N GLU A 266 13.85 -9.04 -20.26
CA GLU A 266 12.77 -10.02 -20.46
C GLU A 266 13.23 -11.16 -21.37
N LYS A 267 13.89 -10.85 -22.49
CA LYS A 267 14.52 -11.83 -23.39
C LYS A 267 15.53 -12.73 -22.66
N LEU A 268 16.44 -12.15 -21.87
CA LEU A 268 17.44 -12.90 -21.09
C LEU A 268 16.82 -13.75 -19.97
N ARG A 269 15.64 -13.39 -19.44
CA ARG A 269 14.89 -14.22 -18.49
C ARG A 269 14.21 -15.40 -19.19
N ALA A 270 13.61 -15.18 -20.37
CA ALA A 270 13.03 -16.25 -21.18
C ALA A 270 14.12 -17.26 -21.60
N GLU A 271 15.22 -16.79 -22.18
CA GLU A 271 16.36 -17.64 -22.57
C GLU A 271 16.93 -18.44 -21.40
N ARG A 272 17.05 -17.83 -20.20
CA ARG A 272 17.45 -18.57 -18.99
C ARG A 272 16.42 -19.64 -18.61
N SER A 273 15.13 -19.34 -18.69
CA SER A 273 14.06 -20.29 -18.35
C SER A 273 14.07 -21.49 -19.30
N ASP A 274 14.18 -21.24 -20.61
CA ASP A 274 14.22 -22.30 -21.63
C ASP A 274 15.47 -23.17 -21.49
N TRP A 275 16.63 -22.57 -21.22
CA TRP A 275 17.86 -23.31 -20.91
C TRP A 275 17.76 -24.12 -19.62
N GLN A 276 17.12 -23.59 -18.57
CA GLN A 276 16.92 -24.32 -17.32
C GLN A 276 16.01 -25.54 -17.55
N VAL A 277 14.85 -25.37 -18.18
CA VAL A 277 13.92 -26.46 -18.52
C VAL A 277 14.61 -27.52 -19.38
N LYS A 278 15.41 -27.10 -20.37
CA LYS A 278 16.16 -28.02 -21.22
C LYS A 278 17.20 -28.83 -20.43
N VAL A 279 18.01 -28.19 -19.58
CA VAL A 279 19.04 -28.88 -18.78
C VAL A 279 18.40 -29.80 -17.74
N GLU A 280 17.27 -29.40 -17.13
CA GLU A 280 16.50 -30.25 -16.22
C GLU A 280 15.92 -31.48 -16.94
N ALA A 281 15.41 -31.33 -18.16
CA ALA A 281 14.91 -32.44 -18.97
C ALA A 281 16.04 -33.39 -19.43
N GLU A 282 17.16 -32.86 -19.92
CA GLU A 282 18.33 -33.67 -20.29
C GLU A 282 18.90 -34.44 -19.09
N ALA A 283 18.95 -33.82 -17.90
CA ALA A 283 19.37 -34.49 -16.68
C ALA A 283 18.36 -35.58 -16.22
N GLN A 284 17.06 -35.34 -16.33
CA GLN A 284 16.02 -36.33 -16.00
C GLN A 284 16.07 -37.55 -16.93
N LEU A 285 16.31 -37.35 -18.22
CA LEU A 285 16.48 -38.45 -19.19
C LEU A 285 17.69 -39.33 -18.84
N VAL A 286 18.85 -38.72 -18.59
CA VAL A 286 20.07 -39.46 -18.20
C VAL A 286 19.91 -40.21 -16.89
N VAL A 287 19.15 -39.67 -15.93
CA VAL A 287 18.80 -40.39 -14.68
C VAL A 287 17.89 -41.57 -14.97
N SER A 288 16.83 -41.40 -15.78
CA SER A 288 15.92 -42.50 -16.14
C SER A 288 16.64 -43.63 -16.86
N GLU A 289 17.48 -43.33 -17.86
CA GLU A 289 18.27 -44.34 -18.59
C GLU A 289 19.23 -45.10 -17.65
N ALA A 290 19.84 -44.40 -16.68
CA ALA A 290 20.70 -45.03 -15.68
C ALA A 290 19.92 -45.90 -14.69
N GLU A 291 18.72 -45.49 -14.27
CA GLU A 291 17.83 -46.28 -13.40
C GLU A 291 17.30 -47.53 -14.10
N ASP A 292 16.85 -47.42 -15.37
CA ASP A 292 16.43 -48.56 -16.20
C ASP A 292 17.57 -49.57 -16.41
N HIS A 293 18.79 -49.08 -16.71
CA HIS A 293 19.97 -49.93 -16.83
C HIS A 293 20.35 -50.62 -15.51
N LEU A 294 20.24 -49.92 -14.37
CA LEU A 294 20.51 -50.50 -13.06
C LEU A 294 19.45 -51.57 -12.71
N GLN A 295 18.17 -51.29 -12.94
CA GLN A 295 17.09 -52.24 -12.71
C GLN A 295 17.25 -53.51 -13.56
N ALA A 296 17.62 -53.37 -14.84
CA ALA A 296 17.92 -54.52 -15.70
C ALA A 296 19.11 -55.35 -15.18
N LYS A 297 20.14 -54.71 -14.61
CA LYS A 297 21.29 -55.43 -14.02
C LYS A 297 20.97 -56.10 -12.69
N ASP A 298 20.11 -55.53 -11.86
CA ASP A 298 19.63 -56.19 -10.64
C ASP A 298 18.71 -57.39 -10.93
N GLN A 299 17.91 -57.32 -12.00
CA GLN A 299 17.17 -58.49 -12.51
C GLN A 299 18.11 -59.60 -13.02
N ASP A 300 19.13 -59.24 -13.81
CA ASP A 300 20.19 -60.18 -14.25
C ASP A 300 20.89 -60.83 -13.04
N LEU A 301 21.33 -60.05 -12.06
CA LEU A 301 21.99 -60.55 -10.85
C LEU A 301 21.08 -61.46 -10.04
N THR A 302 19.79 -61.15 -9.95
CA THR A 302 18.81 -61.99 -9.25
C THR A 302 18.63 -63.34 -9.96
N ARG A 303 18.51 -63.32 -11.29
CA ARG A 303 18.45 -64.53 -12.14
C ARG A 303 19.72 -65.39 -12.03
N ILE A 304 20.90 -64.76 -12.06
CA ILE A 304 22.19 -65.46 -11.93
C ILE A 304 22.35 -66.06 -10.53
N ARG A 305 21.91 -65.37 -9.46
CA ARG A 305 21.92 -65.90 -8.09
C ARG A 305 21.03 -67.14 -7.97
N ALA A 306 19.79 -67.08 -8.46
CA ALA A 306 18.87 -68.22 -8.45
C ALA A 306 19.49 -69.43 -9.17
N ALA A 307 19.90 -69.27 -10.44
CA ALA A 307 20.50 -70.36 -11.22
C ALA A 307 21.79 -70.93 -10.60
N ARG A 308 22.61 -70.10 -9.94
CA ARG A 308 23.77 -70.55 -9.15
C ARG A 308 23.34 -71.40 -7.96
N ASP A 309 22.34 -70.95 -7.21
CA ASP A 309 21.90 -71.62 -5.99
C ASP A 309 21.19 -72.96 -6.30
N ASP A 310 20.44 -73.02 -7.41
CA ASP A 310 19.88 -74.25 -7.98
C ASP A 310 20.99 -75.24 -8.39
N LEU A 311 22.01 -74.79 -9.13
CA LEU A 311 23.15 -75.61 -9.54
C LEU A 311 24.00 -76.10 -8.35
N VAL A 312 24.13 -75.29 -7.30
CA VAL A 312 24.79 -75.69 -6.05
C VAL A 312 23.98 -76.76 -5.31
N ALA A 313 22.64 -76.64 -5.29
CA ALA A 313 21.76 -77.65 -4.72
C ALA A 313 21.83 -78.98 -5.50
N GLU A 314 21.74 -78.94 -6.84
CA GLU A 314 21.93 -80.13 -7.69
C GLU A 314 23.29 -80.80 -7.45
N LEU A 315 24.38 -80.02 -7.41
CA LEU A 315 25.73 -80.54 -7.20
C LEU A 315 25.89 -81.17 -5.81
N ALA A 316 25.27 -80.61 -4.77
CA ALA A 316 25.24 -81.19 -3.44
C ALA A 316 24.44 -82.51 -3.41
N MET A 317 23.26 -82.56 -4.04
CA MET A 317 22.44 -83.77 -4.15
C MET A 317 23.17 -84.89 -4.91
N ARG A 318 23.78 -84.57 -6.06
CA ARG A 318 24.53 -85.57 -6.86
C ARG A 318 25.74 -86.13 -6.11
N LYS A 319 26.47 -85.30 -5.36
CA LYS A 319 27.57 -85.77 -4.51
C LYS A 319 27.07 -86.72 -3.41
N ALA A 320 26.03 -86.31 -2.67
CA ALA A 320 25.45 -87.15 -1.62
C ALA A 320 24.96 -88.51 -2.17
N ALA A 321 24.32 -88.52 -3.35
CA ALA A 321 23.92 -89.74 -4.03
C ALA A 321 25.11 -90.61 -4.45
N GLN A 322 26.17 -90.02 -5.01
CA GLN A 322 27.38 -90.74 -5.42
C GLN A 322 28.15 -91.33 -4.23
N ASP A 323 28.27 -90.60 -3.13
CA ASP A 323 28.90 -91.09 -1.90
C ASP A 323 28.06 -92.21 -1.25
N GLN A 324 26.73 -92.12 -1.31
CA GLN A 324 25.83 -93.19 -0.87
C GLN A 324 25.91 -94.44 -1.76
N GLU A 325 25.94 -94.29 -3.09
CA GLU A 325 26.12 -95.39 -4.05
C GLU A 325 27.46 -96.09 -3.84
N ARG A 326 28.55 -95.33 -3.67
CA ARG A 326 29.88 -95.88 -3.34
C ARG A 326 29.84 -96.68 -2.03
N THR A 327 29.23 -96.13 -0.99
CA THR A 327 29.09 -96.81 0.31
C THR A 327 28.30 -98.12 0.18
N ALA A 328 27.21 -98.11 -0.59
CA ALA A 328 26.41 -99.30 -0.86
C ALA A 328 27.18 -100.36 -1.68
N LEU A 329 27.97 -99.94 -2.68
CA LEU A 329 28.83 -100.83 -3.46
C LEU A 329 29.93 -101.47 -2.60
N ASP A 330 30.53 -100.72 -1.68
CA ASP A 330 31.57 -101.25 -0.79
C ASP A 330 30.97 -102.22 0.24
N GLN A 331 29.82 -101.91 0.85
CA GLN A 331 29.06 -102.85 1.70
C GLN A 331 28.62 -104.11 0.94
N MET A 332 28.23 -103.98 -0.34
CA MET A 332 27.84 -105.12 -1.18
C MET A 332 29.03 -106.04 -1.47
N LYS A 333 30.25 -105.50 -1.71
CA LYS A 333 31.48 -106.29 -1.87
C LYS A 333 31.79 -107.09 -0.60
N GLU A 334 31.70 -106.47 0.58
CA GLU A 334 31.93 -107.17 1.86
C GLU A 334 30.94 -108.32 2.07
N LEU A 335 29.65 -108.09 1.81
CA LEU A 335 28.61 -109.10 1.93
C LEU A 335 28.75 -110.23 0.90
N VAL A 336 29.15 -109.93 -0.34
CA VAL A 336 29.46 -110.94 -1.37
C VAL A 336 30.68 -111.78 -0.96
N ASN A 337 31.76 -111.14 -0.47
CA ASN A 337 32.95 -111.84 0.00
C ASN A 337 32.66 -112.76 1.20
N ALA A 338 31.83 -112.31 2.16
CA ALA A 338 31.42 -113.13 3.29
C ALA A 338 30.51 -114.30 2.87
N LYS A 339 29.62 -114.09 1.89
CA LYS A 339 28.83 -115.18 1.29
C LYS A 339 29.71 -116.18 0.54
N MET A 340 30.71 -115.73 -0.22
CA MET A 340 31.63 -116.61 -0.93
C MET A 340 32.43 -117.48 0.04
N ASP A 341 32.96 -116.91 1.13
CA ASP A 341 33.62 -117.68 2.19
C ASP A 341 32.70 -118.74 2.80
N ARG A 342 31.41 -118.42 3.04
CA ARG A 342 30.44 -119.42 3.54
C ARG A 342 30.07 -120.47 2.48
N ILE A 343 30.03 -120.11 1.20
CA ILE A 343 29.80 -121.07 0.10
C ILE A 343 30.95 -122.06 0.03
N THR A 344 32.21 -121.61 -0.04
CA THR A 344 33.38 -122.51 -0.09
C THR A 344 33.47 -123.46 1.11
N GLN A 345 33.03 -123.01 2.30
CA GLN A 345 32.94 -123.87 3.49
C GLN A 345 31.81 -124.91 3.40
N LEU A 346 30.64 -124.54 2.86
CA LEU A 346 29.54 -125.48 2.61
C LEU A 346 29.89 -126.48 1.50
N GLU A 347 30.66 -126.05 0.50
CA GLU A 347 31.19 -126.92 -0.56
C GLU A 347 32.16 -127.96 0.01
N SER A 348 33.09 -127.59 0.91
CA SER A 348 33.95 -128.56 1.60
C SER A 348 33.17 -129.52 2.50
N GLU A 349 32.13 -129.04 3.20
CA GLU A 349 31.26 -129.86 4.03
C GLU A 349 30.42 -130.86 3.19
N LEU A 350 29.97 -130.44 2.01
CA LEU A 350 29.30 -131.32 1.04
C LEU A 350 30.26 -132.34 0.43
N GLU A 351 31.52 -131.99 0.16
CA GLU A 351 32.53 -132.92 -0.36
C GLU A 351 32.87 -134.03 0.66
N ARG A 352 32.91 -133.70 1.96
CA ARG A 352 32.99 -134.70 3.05
C ARG A 352 31.77 -135.63 3.06
N LEU A 353 30.57 -135.06 2.86
CA LEU A 353 29.30 -135.78 2.96
C LEU A 353 28.91 -136.54 1.68
N ARG A 354 29.62 -136.36 0.55
CA ARG A 354 29.44 -137.20 -0.64
C ARG A 354 29.85 -138.65 -0.35
N PRO A 355 28.98 -139.63 -0.61
CA PRO A 355 29.40 -141.02 -0.66
C PRO A 355 30.48 -141.21 -1.73
N SER A 356 31.53 -141.96 -1.40
CA SER A 356 32.34 -142.62 -2.42
C SER A 356 31.49 -143.68 -3.12
N GLU A 357 31.57 -143.75 -4.44
CA GLU A 357 30.61 -144.48 -5.30
C GLU A 357 30.49 -145.99 -4.99
N ASP A 358 31.50 -146.60 -4.35
CA ASP A 358 31.54 -148.03 -3.99
C ASP A 358 30.92 -148.39 -2.62
N VAL A 359 30.33 -147.45 -1.86
CA VAL A 359 29.79 -147.75 -0.51
C VAL A 359 28.27 -147.98 -0.51
N VAL A 360 27.88 -149.25 -0.45
CA VAL A 360 26.49 -149.66 -0.17
C VAL A 360 26.10 -149.23 1.25
N MET A 361 25.06 -148.41 1.36
CA MET A 361 24.49 -147.97 2.64
C MET A 361 23.66 -149.07 3.30
N ALA A 362 24.34 -150.04 3.93
CA ALA A 362 23.73 -151.06 4.77
C ALA A 362 23.54 -150.54 6.21
N ASP A 363 22.30 -150.26 6.61
CA ASP A 363 21.96 -149.62 7.89
C ASP A 363 21.96 -150.60 9.08
N THR A 364 23.07 -151.33 9.24
CA THR A 364 23.33 -152.21 10.37
C THR A 364 24.76 -152.00 10.86
N GLN A 365 24.93 -151.94 12.18
CA GLN A 365 26.22 -151.66 12.82
C GLN A 365 26.75 -152.93 13.50
N PRO A 366 27.41 -153.85 12.77
CA PRO A 366 28.10 -154.98 13.39
C PRO A 366 29.17 -154.49 14.38
N GLY A 367 29.38 -155.25 15.46
CA GLY A 367 30.43 -154.99 16.44
C GLY A 367 31.82 -155.11 15.80
N LEU A 368 32.81 -154.37 16.30
CA LEU A 368 34.15 -154.32 15.69
C LEU A 368 34.81 -155.69 15.50
N GLU A 369 34.42 -156.67 16.32
CA GLU A 369 34.92 -158.05 16.36
C GLU A 369 34.35 -158.95 15.24
N SER A 370 33.33 -158.50 14.50
CA SER A 370 32.68 -159.27 13.42
C SER A 370 32.78 -158.62 12.03
N LEU A 371 33.73 -157.72 11.83
CA LEU A 371 34.09 -157.15 10.52
C LEU A 371 35.28 -157.92 9.92
N SER A 372 35.39 -157.99 8.59
CA SER A 372 36.61 -158.47 7.94
C SER A 372 37.79 -157.49 8.12
N ILE A 373 39.02 -157.97 7.92
CA ILE A 373 40.22 -157.13 8.01
C ILE A 373 40.20 -156.05 6.91
N GLU A 374 39.65 -156.36 5.74
CA GLU A 374 39.43 -155.44 4.62
C GLU A 374 38.41 -154.34 4.98
N GLU A 375 37.28 -154.70 5.61
CA GLU A 375 36.29 -153.72 6.11
C GLU A 375 36.88 -152.81 7.19
N LEU A 376 37.68 -153.37 8.12
CA LEU A 376 38.38 -152.60 9.16
C LEU A 376 39.39 -151.63 8.54
N ARG A 377 40.17 -152.06 7.54
CA ARG A 377 41.09 -151.19 6.78
C ARG A 377 40.34 -150.09 6.04
N ALA A 378 39.26 -150.42 5.34
CA ALA A 378 38.43 -149.44 4.64
C ALA A 378 37.81 -148.42 5.61
N LYS A 379 37.38 -148.86 6.79
CA LYS A 379 36.86 -147.99 7.86
C LYS A 379 37.94 -147.08 8.45
N CYS A 380 39.16 -147.57 8.66
CA CYS A 380 40.29 -146.74 9.09
C CYS A 380 40.68 -145.71 8.03
N ALA A 381 40.83 -146.11 6.76
CA ALA A 381 41.13 -145.19 5.66
C ALA A 381 40.03 -144.12 5.47
N LYS A 382 38.76 -144.50 5.66
CA LYS A 382 37.65 -143.54 5.71
C LYS A 382 37.78 -142.59 6.90
N LEU A 383 38.04 -143.08 8.12
CA LEU A 383 38.19 -142.23 9.30
C LEU A 383 39.39 -141.26 9.19
N GLU A 384 40.49 -141.68 8.54
CA GLU A 384 41.63 -140.81 8.24
C GLU A 384 41.26 -139.72 7.21
N LYS A 385 40.50 -140.08 6.16
CA LYS A 385 39.97 -139.11 5.19
C LYS A 385 38.98 -138.12 5.84
N ASP A 386 38.05 -138.63 6.65
CA ASP A 386 37.05 -137.83 7.37
C ASP A 386 37.74 -136.87 8.37
N TYR A 387 38.76 -137.36 9.10
CA TYR A 387 39.57 -136.55 10.00
C TYR A 387 40.38 -135.47 9.26
N ALA A 388 40.98 -135.81 8.12
CA ALA A 388 41.67 -134.82 7.26
C ALA A 388 40.69 -133.74 6.76
N SER A 389 39.50 -134.15 6.29
CA SER A 389 38.45 -133.24 5.83
C SER A 389 38.02 -132.27 6.94
N ILE A 390 37.67 -132.81 8.12
CA ILE A 390 37.25 -132.02 9.28
C ILE A 390 38.33 -130.99 9.69
N ASN A 391 39.62 -131.36 9.63
CA ASN A 391 40.72 -130.42 9.90
C ASN A 391 40.87 -129.32 8.83
N THR A 392 40.40 -129.52 7.60
CA THR A 392 40.31 -128.46 6.57
C THR A 392 39.03 -127.62 6.68
N GLU A 393 37.93 -128.21 7.16
CA GLU A 393 36.64 -127.54 7.32
C GLU A 393 36.59 -126.63 8.55
N LEU A 394 37.19 -127.03 9.68
CA LEU A 394 37.15 -126.25 10.93
C LEU A 394 37.66 -124.81 10.75
N PRO A 395 38.82 -124.56 10.12
CA PRO A 395 39.31 -123.20 9.88
C PRO A 395 38.43 -122.39 8.90
N LEU A 396 37.79 -123.06 7.92
CA LEU A 396 36.86 -122.41 7.00
C LEU A 396 35.56 -122.00 7.72
N LEU A 397 35.06 -122.84 8.62
CA LEU A 397 33.88 -122.57 9.44
C LEU A 397 34.16 -121.44 10.43
N GLU A 398 35.32 -121.48 11.10
CA GLU A 398 35.76 -120.42 12.00
C GLU A 398 35.91 -119.08 11.26
N LYS A 399 36.52 -119.08 10.07
CA LYS A 399 36.67 -117.91 9.19
C LYS A 399 35.30 -117.33 8.76
N SER A 400 34.38 -118.18 8.28
CA SER A 400 33.06 -117.73 7.81
C SER A 400 32.20 -117.22 8.97
N TYR A 401 32.22 -117.91 10.11
CA TYR A 401 31.50 -117.52 11.32
C TYR A 401 32.04 -116.20 11.91
N LYS A 402 33.37 -116.04 12.04
CA LYS A 402 33.98 -114.79 12.51
C LYS A 402 33.60 -113.60 11.62
N LYS A 403 33.62 -113.76 10.29
CA LYS A 403 33.18 -112.70 9.37
C LYS A 403 31.68 -112.38 9.52
N ALA A 404 30.82 -113.38 9.62
CA ALA A 404 29.40 -113.18 9.85
C ALA A 404 29.11 -112.46 11.18
N MET A 405 29.82 -112.83 12.26
CA MET A 405 29.69 -112.20 13.57
C MET A 405 30.15 -110.73 13.56
N VAL A 406 31.26 -110.43 12.90
CA VAL A 406 31.75 -109.04 12.74
C VAL A 406 30.76 -108.19 11.94
N LEU A 407 30.24 -108.70 10.82
CA LEU A 407 29.21 -108.00 10.02
C LEU A 407 27.91 -107.78 10.80
N ALA A 408 27.46 -108.77 11.57
CA ALA A 408 26.27 -108.62 12.43
C ALA A 408 26.49 -107.55 13.52
N HIS A 409 27.61 -107.60 14.23
CA HIS A 409 27.94 -106.61 15.27
C HIS A 409 28.09 -105.20 14.68
N ALA A 410 28.79 -105.05 13.55
CA ALA A 410 28.89 -103.78 12.83
C ALA A 410 27.50 -103.24 12.47
N LYS A 411 26.58 -104.12 12.01
CA LYS A 411 25.23 -103.69 11.66
C LYS A 411 24.40 -103.24 12.86
N THR A 412 24.62 -103.80 14.05
CA THR A 412 24.02 -103.31 15.31
C THR A 412 24.59 -101.95 15.73
N MET A 413 25.88 -101.68 15.49
CA MET A 413 26.46 -100.36 15.76
C MET A 413 25.93 -99.30 14.77
N ASP A 414 25.78 -99.66 13.49
CA ASP A 414 25.12 -98.83 12.47
C ASP A 414 23.68 -98.44 12.89
N THR A 415 22.87 -99.38 13.36
CA THR A 415 21.48 -99.10 13.76
C THR A 415 21.43 -98.13 14.94
N ASN A 416 22.27 -98.33 15.95
CA ASN A 416 22.37 -97.41 17.09
C ASN A 416 22.80 -96.01 16.64
N ALA A 417 23.78 -95.90 15.75
CA ALA A 417 24.24 -94.63 15.20
C ALA A 417 23.19 -93.92 14.31
N VAL A 418 22.26 -94.66 13.72
CA VAL A 418 21.09 -94.12 13.01
C VAL A 418 20.02 -93.65 14.01
N GLU A 419 19.77 -94.37 15.10
CA GLU A 419 18.84 -93.98 16.17
C GLU A 419 19.30 -92.70 16.89
N ASP A 420 20.59 -92.59 17.24
CA ASP A 420 21.19 -91.36 17.78
C ASP A 420 21.06 -90.18 16.82
N ARG A 421 21.20 -90.43 15.52
CA ARG A 421 21.04 -89.40 14.48
C ARG A 421 19.57 -88.98 14.31
N ILE A 422 18.62 -89.91 14.41
CA ILE A 422 17.19 -89.61 14.42
C ILE A 422 16.83 -88.78 15.66
N SER A 423 17.32 -89.16 16.84
CA SER A 423 17.15 -88.39 18.08
C SER A 423 17.68 -86.96 17.95
N THR A 424 18.89 -86.80 17.39
CA THR A 424 19.49 -85.50 17.09
C THR A 424 18.65 -84.68 16.11
N LEU A 425 18.23 -85.27 14.99
CA LEU A 425 17.39 -84.61 13.98
C LEU A 425 16.00 -84.24 14.51
N MET A 426 15.42 -85.01 15.44
CA MET A 426 14.18 -84.66 16.13
C MET A 426 14.37 -83.42 17.03
N ALA A 427 15.49 -83.34 17.76
CA ALA A 427 15.83 -82.18 18.57
C ALA A 427 16.15 -80.93 17.73
N GLU A 428 16.76 -81.10 16.55
CA GLU A 428 16.99 -80.02 15.58
C GLU A 428 15.69 -79.56 14.91
N LYS A 429 14.82 -80.49 14.52
CA LYS A 429 13.47 -80.17 14.03
C LYS A 429 12.67 -79.37 15.06
N ALA A 430 12.65 -79.79 16.32
CA ALA A 430 11.95 -79.06 17.37
C ALA A 430 12.47 -77.61 17.53
N LYS A 431 13.79 -77.40 17.43
CA LYS A 431 14.41 -76.06 17.41
C LYS A 431 14.06 -75.26 16.15
N ALA A 432 13.93 -75.92 14.99
CA ALA A 432 13.53 -75.30 13.73
C ALA A 432 12.05 -74.88 13.76
N ASP A 433 11.15 -75.76 14.20
CA ASP A 433 9.73 -75.49 14.40
C ASP A 433 9.53 -74.32 15.37
N GLN A 434 10.25 -74.30 16.50
CA GLN A 434 10.21 -73.19 17.46
C GLN A 434 10.64 -71.84 16.84
N LYS A 435 11.72 -71.83 16.04
CA LYS A 435 12.17 -70.64 15.30
C LYS A 435 11.16 -70.21 14.24
N TYR A 436 10.56 -71.16 13.53
CA TYR A 436 9.52 -70.90 12.52
C TYR A 436 8.29 -70.23 13.15
N PHE A 437 7.76 -70.77 14.24
CA PHE A 437 6.62 -70.16 14.93
C PHE A 437 6.93 -68.78 15.55
N ALA A 438 8.15 -68.57 16.05
CA ALA A 438 8.61 -67.25 16.49
C ALA A 438 8.65 -66.23 15.33
N ALA A 439 9.31 -66.57 14.22
CA ALA A 439 9.36 -65.73 13.03
C ALA A 439 7.98 -65.48 12.42
N ARG A 440 7.08 -66.48 12.45
CA ARG A 440 5.71 -66.36 11.96
C ARG A 440 4.87 -65.40 12.81
N LYS A 441 5.08 -65.39 14.14
CA LYS A 441 4.46 -64.44 15.07
C LYS A 441 4.98 -63.01 14.85
N ASP A 442 6.29 -62.84 14.68
CA ASP A 442 6.89 -61.52 14.39
C ASP A 442 6.42 -60.97 13.04
N MET A 443 6.27 -61.83 12.02
CA MET A 443 5.65 -61.50 10.74
C MET A 443 4.22 -60.98 10.91
N ASP A 444 3.37 -61.63 11.72
CA ASP A 444 2.00 -61.17 11.96
C ASP A 444 1.94 -59.85 12.75
N ILE A 445 2.89 -59.61 13.67
CA ILE A 445 3.05 -58.32 14.36
C ILE A 445 3.42 -57.22 13.35
N ARG A 446 4.41 -57.46 12.48
CA ARG A 446 4.83 -56.52 11.42
C ARG A 446 3.69 -56.22 10.44
N LEU A 447 2.90 -57.23 10.07
CA LEU A 447 1.70 -57.05 9.23
C LEU A 447 0.64 -56.17 9.92
N GLN A 448 0.47 -56.29 11.24
CA GLN A 448 -0.44 -55.43 12.00
C GLN A 448 0.09 -53.98 12.12
N GLU A 449 1.39 -53.79 12.34
CA GLU A 449 2.03 -52.46 12.30
C GLU A 449 1.83 -51.79 10.93
N ILE A 450 2.04 -52.52 9.83
CA ILE A 450 1.83 -52.03 8.46
C ILE A 450 0.37 -51.60 8.23
N ARG A 451 -0.63 -52.34 8.76
CA ARG A 451 -2.04 -51.94 8.69
C ARG A 451 -2.30 -50.62 9.43
N THR A 452 -1.77 -50.48 10.65
CA THR A 452 -1.91 -49.25 11.45
C THR A 452 -1.25 -48.05 10.76
N LEU A 453 -0.02 -48.22 10.25
CA LEU A 453 0.69 -47.18 9.51
C LEU A 453 -0.05 -46.77 8.23
N ARG A 454 -0.61 -47.72 7.47
CA ARG A 454 -1.46 -47.42 6.30
C ARG A 454 -2.71 -46.62 6.68
N SER A 455 -3.38 -46.97 7.78
CA SER A 455 -4.54 -46.22 8.28
C SER A 455 -4.18 -44.80 8.74
N GLN A 456 -3.05 -44.64 9.43
CA GLN A 456 -2.51 -43.33 9.81
C GLN A 456 -2.14 -42.49 8.58
N ASN A 457 -1.56 -43.10 7.53
CA ASN A 457 -1.22 -42.41 6.30
C ASN A 457 -2.46 -41.97 5.49
N SER A 458 -3.54 -42.76 5.49
CA SER A 458 -4.84 -42.35 4.92
C SER A 458 -5.36 -41.08 5.60
N ARG A 459 -5.50 -41.12 6.94
CA ARG A 459 -5.94 -39.95 7.74
C ARG A 459 -5.04 -38.73 7.56
N SER A 460 -3.73 -38.93 7.46
CA SER A 460 -2.78 -37.84 7.19
C SER A 460 -3.00 -37.23 5.80
N SER A 461 -3.31 -38.05 4.80
CA SER A 461 -3.64 -37.61 3.43
C SER A 461 -4.98 -36.87 3.38
N GLU A 462 -5.98 -37.34 4.12
CA GLU A 462 -7.28 -36.69 4.30
C GLU A 462 -7.15 -35.30 4.96
N ILE A 463 -6.34 -35.19 6.02
CA ILE A 463 -6.01 -33.91 6.67
C ILE A 463 -5.27 -32.96 5.72
N ILE A 464 -4.31 -33.47 4.93
CA ILE A 464 -3.60 -32.67 3.92
C ILE A 464 -4.56 -32.16 2.83
N ALA A 465 -5.56 -32.96 2.43
CA ALA A 465 -6.58 -32.52 1.48
C ALA A 465 -7.45 -31.39 2.06
N GLN A 466 -7.93 -31.54 3.29
CA GLN A 466 -8.70 -30.50 4.00
C GLN A 466 -7.90 -29.21 4.17
N LEU A 467 -6.62 -29.30 4.54
CA LEU A 467 -5.74 -28.13 4.66
C LEU A 467 -5.54 -27.40 3.33
N LYS A 468 -5.42 -28.13 2.21
CA LYS A 468 -5.35 -27.53 0.86
C LYS A 468 -6.65 -26.85 0.44
N GLU A 469 -7.80 -27.39 0.82
CA GLU A 469 -9.10 -26.77 0.55
C GLU A 469 -9.29 -25.46 1.35
N VAL A 470 -8.88 -25.46 2.62
CA VAL A 470 -8.82 -24.23 3.45
C VAL A 470 -7.81 -23.22 2.89
N GLU A 471 -6.65 -23.67 2.41
CA GLU A 471 -5.67 -22.80 1.74
C GLU A 471 -6.25 -22.17 0.46
N HIS A 472 -6.95 -22.96 -0.37
CA HIS A 472 -7.60 -22.45 -1.58
C HIS A 472 -8.71 -21.44 -1.26
N SER A 473 -9.55 -21.73 -0.26
CA SER A 473 -10.61 -20.84 0.21
C SER A 473 -10.05 -19.51 0.73
N THR A 474 -9.01 -19.56 1.58
CA THR A 474 -8.36 -18.35 2.11
C THR A 474 -7.66 -17.53 1.03
N ARG A 475 -6.96 -18.16 0.07
CA ARG A 475 -6.41 -17.49 -1.12
C ARG A 475 -7.50 -16.79 -1.96
N SER A 476 -8.66 -17.42 -2.12
CA SER A 476 -9.80 -16.83 -2.84
C SER A 476 -10.33 -15.58 -2.13
N VAL A 477 -10.51 -15.63 -0.81
CA VAL A 477 -10.90 -14.49 0.04
C VAL A 477 -9.87 -13.36 -0.05
N ILE A 478 -8.57 -13.67 0.02
CA ILE A 478 -7.49 -12.67 -0.15
C ILE A 478 -7.63 -11.96 -1.50
N SER A 479 -7.76 -12.68 -2.62
CA SER A 479 -7.90 -12.04 -3.95
C SER A 479 -9.15 -11.15 -4.07
N ASN A 480 -10.21 -11.47 -3.32
CA ASN A 480 -11.43 -10.66 -3.31
C ASN A 480 -11.28 -9.41 -2.44
N LEU A 481 -10.56 -9.49 -1.32
CA LEU A 481 -10.19 -8.32 -0.51
C LEU A 481 -9.19 -7.42 -1.25
N GLU A 482 -8.23 -7.98 -1.99
CA GLU A 482 -7.31 -7.21 -2.85
C GLU A 482 -8.06 -6.42 -3.93
N LYS A 483 -9.06 -7.03 -4.58
CA LYS A 483 -9.95 -6.35 -5.54
C LYS A 483 -10.76 -5.22 -4.87
N GLN A 484 -11.32 -5.45 -3.69
CA GLN A 484 -12.04 -4.42 -2.93
C GLN A 484 -11.11 -3.26 -2.51
N ILE A 485 -9.87 -3.56 -2.10
CA ILE A 485 -8.86 -2.53 -1.80
C ILE A 485 -8.49 -1.75 -3.07
N ALA A 486 -8.45 -2.39 -4.24
CA ALA A 486 -8.21 -1.71 -5.51
C ALA A 486 -9.36 -0.78 -5.93
N THR A 487 -10.63 -1.22 -5.81
CA THR A 487 -11.79 -0.35 -6.09
C THR A 487 -11.88 0.82 -5.12
N LEU A 488 -11.74 0.56 -3.80
CA LEU A 488 -11.75 1.62 -2.77
C LEU A 488 -10.61 2.62 -2.95
N LYS A 489 -9.42 2.20 -3.42
CA LYS A 489 -8.34 3.13 -3.78
C LYS A 489 -8.68 3.99 -5.01
N SER A 490 -9.35 3.42 -6.00
CA SER A 490 -9.82 4.17 -7.18
C SER A 490 -10.89 5.20 -6.80
N GLU A 491 -11.87 4.79 -5.99
CA GLU A 491 -12.92 5.65 -5.45
C GLU A 491 -12.37 6.76 -4.54
N ALA A 492 -11.39 6.46 -3.70
CA ALA A 492 -10.70 7.47 -2.89
C ALA A 492 -9.95 8.49 -3.78
N ALA A 493 -9.36 8.05 -4.90
CA ALA A 493 -8.67 8.93 -5.84
C ALA A 493 -9.65 9.83 -6.62
N THR A 494 -10.79 9.31 -7.09
CA THR A 494 -11.81 10.14 -7.77
C THR A 494 -12.45 11.13 -6.81
N MET A 495 -12.77 10.72 -5.57
CA MET A 495 -13.29 11.62 -4.54
C MET A 495 -12.28 12.70 -4.11
N ALA A 496 -10.98 12.39 -4.08
CA ALA A 496 -9.94 13.38 -3.84
C ALA A 496 -9.80 14.40 -4.99
N ALA A 497 -9.91 13.94 -6.24
CA ALA A 497 -9.93 14.83 -7.41
C ALA A 497 -11.17 15.74 -7.42
N GLU A 498 -12.35 15.20 -7.10
CA GLU A 498 -13.60 15.96 -7.01
C GLU A 498 -13.56 16.97 -5.85
N LYS A 499 -13.02 16.59 -4.68
CA LYS A 499 -12.77 17.53 -3.57
C LYS A 499 -11.92 18.71 -4.04
N LYS A 500 -10.81 18.45 -4.74
CA LYS A 500 -9.92 19.49 -5.26
C LYS A 500 -10.63 20.40 -6.29
N ARG A 501 -11.52 19.84 -7.11
CA ARG A 501 -12.36 20.60 -8.07
C ARG A 501 -13.33 21.55 -7.33
N LEU A 502 -13.96 21.07 -6.26
CA LEU A 502 -14.86 21.87 -5.43
C LEU A 502 -14.11 22.94 -4.60
N GLU A 503 -12.90 22.65 -4.12
CA GLU A 503 -12.02 23.62 -3.47
C GLU A 503 -11.63 24.76 -4.44
N LEU A 504 -11.31 24.44 -5.69
CA LEU A 504 -11.03 25.46 -6.72
C LEU A 504 -12.28 26.30 -7.06
N LEU A 505 -13.46 25.68 -7.19
CA LEU A 505 -14.71 26.41 -7.46
C LEU A 505 -15.14 27.31 -6.29
N THR A 506 -14.93 26.89 -5.04
CA THR A 506 -15.21 27.72 -3.86
C THR A 506 -14.19 28.85 -3.69
N ALA A 507 -12.92 28.63 -4.04
CA ALA A 507 -11.90 29.67 -4.11
C ALA A 507 -12.20 30.70 -5.24
N GLU A 508 -12.78 30.28 -6.35
CA GLU A 508 -13.21 31.20 -7.40
C GLU A 508 -14.48 31.97 -7.00
N ALA A 509 -15.48 31.30 -6.43
CA ALA A 509 -16.72 31.91 -5.97
C ALA A 509 -16.48 32.97 -4.88
N THR A 510 -15.54 32.74 -3.95
CA THR A 510 -15.14 33.72 -2.94
C THR A 510 -14.43 34.92 -3.56
N ARG A 511 -13.47 34.72 -4.47
CA ARG A 511 -12.84 35.82 -5.24
C ARG A 511 -13.86 36.68 -6.00
N ARG A 512 -14.84 36.05 -6.66
CA ARG A 512 -15.94 36.75 -7.34
C ARG A 512 -16.79 37.55 -6.34
N ALA A 513 -17.16 36.95 -5.20
CA ALA A 513 -17.93 37.63 -4.16
C ALA A 513 -17.19 38.83 -3.56
N ASP A 514 -15.88 38.73 -3.30
CA ASP A 514 -15.07 39.83 -2.77
C ASP A 514 -14.87 40.96 -3.80
N SER A 515 -14.73 40.61 -5.09
CA SER A 515 -14.76 41.60 -6.18
C SER A 515 -16.08 42.37 -6.22
N VAL A 516 -17.23 41.68 -6.06
CA VAL A 516 -18.56 42.31 -6.02
C VAL A 516 -18.72 43.17 -4.75
N LYS A 517 -18.23 42.74 -3.58
CA LYS A 517 -18.18 43.59 -2.38
C LYS A 517 -17.38 44.86 -2.61
N GLY A 518 -16.23 44.78 -3.29
CA GLY A 518 -15.42 45.95 -3.65
C GLY A 518 -16.16 46.91 -4.58
N GLN A 519 -16.88 46.40 -5.58
CA GLN A 519 -17.75 47.22 -6.44
C GLN A 519 -18.88 47.89 -5.65
N ILE A 520 -19.55 47.16 -4.74
CA ILE A 520 -20.60 47.70 -3.87
C ILE A 520 -20.06 48.80 -2.94
N ALA A 521 -18.88 48.62 -2.36
CA ALA A 521 -18.23 49.62 -1.53
C ALA A 521 -17.92 50.90 -2.32
N ASN A 522 -17.33 50.77 -3.51
CA ASN A 522 -17.04 51.90 -4.40
C ASN A 522 -18.32 52.64 -4.84
N LEU A 523 -19.39 51.90 -5.16
CA LEU A 523 -20.69 52.50 -5.51
C LEU A 523 -21.36 53.19 -4.31
N THR A 524 -21.22 52.63 -3.11
CA THR A 524 -21.74 53.23 -1.88
C THR A 524 -21.00 54.52 -1.54
N GLU A 525 -19.69 54.57 -1.71
CA GLU A 525 -18.91 55.81 -1.50
C GLU A 525 -19.24 56.87 -2.57
N LEU A 526 -19.39 56.45 -3.84
CA LEU A 526 -19.87 57.33 -4.90
C LEU A 526 -21.27 57.89 -4.57
N LEU A 527 -22.21 57.07 -4.08
CA LEU A 527 -23.52 57.53 -3.64
C LEU A 527 -23.42 58.56 -2.50
N LYS A 528 -22.63 58.30 -1.43
CA LYS A 528 -22.40 59.29 -0.37
C LYS A 528 -21.89 60.62 -0.90
N THR A 529 -20.91 60.61 -1.82
CA THR A 529 -20.37 61.85 -2.39
C THR A 529 -21.43 62.59 -3.22
N LYS A 530 -22.29 61.86 -3.95
CA LYS A 530 -23.42 62.44 -4.68
C LYS A 530 -24.47 63.02 -3.74
N ASP A 531 -24.87 62.30 -2.70
CA ASP A 531 -25.82 62.78 -1.68
C ASP A 531 -25.29 64.04 -0.97
N ALA A 532 -24.00 64.08 -0.63
CA ALA A 532 -23.35 65.27 -0.09
C ALA A 532 -23.39 66.47 -1.07
N THR A 533 -23.11 66.24 -2.37
CA THR A 533 -23.25 67.31 -3.38
C THR A 533 -24.70 67.75 -3.57
N VAL A 534 -25.68 66.84 -3.52
CA VAL A 534 -27.12 67.16 -3.60
C VAL A 534 -27.58 67.95 -2.38
N ALA A 535 -27.08 67.62 -1.19
CA ALA A 535 -27.35 68.38 0.03
C ALA A 535 -26.79 69.81 -0.07
N SER A 536 -25.54 69.98 -0.47
CA SER A 536 -24.94 71.32 -0.65
C SER A 536 -25.63 72.12 -1.76
N MET A 537 -26.01 71.49 -2.87
CA MET A 537 -26.78 72.15 -3.93
C MET A 537 -28.18 72.57 -3.47
N LYS A 538 -28.85 71.79 -2.62
CA LYS A 538 -30.11 72.19 -1.98
C LYS A 538 -29.92 73.38 -1.02
N GLU A 539 -28.89 73.36 -0.20
CA GLU A 539 -28.54 74.48 0.70
C GLU A 539 -28.24 75.77 -0.08
N GLN A 540 -27.43 75.67 -1.15
CA GLN A 540 -27.17 76.80 -2.05
C GLN A 540 -28.45 77.29 -2.74
N THR A 541 -29.36 76.40 -3.12
CA THR A 541 -30.65 76.77 -3.73
C THR A 541 -31.53 77.49 -2.72
N MET A 542 -31.67 76.96 -1.51
CA MET A 542 -32.43 77.57 -0.41
C MET A 542 -31.87 78.95 -0.01
N ASN A 543 -30.55 79.12 0.00
CA ASN A 543 -29.91 80.42 0.24
C ASN A 543 -30.17 81.40 -0.93
N ARG A 544 -30.16 80.92 -2.18
CA ARG A 544 -30.53 81.73 -3.36
C ARG A 544 -31.99 82.12 -3.36
N GLU A 545 -32.90 81.25 -2.92
CA GLU A 545 -34.33 81.52 -2.76
C GLU A 545 -34.56 82.58 -1.68
N GLN A 546 -33.89 82.48 -0.53
CA GLN A 546 -33.94 83.52 0.52
C GLN A 546 -33.41 84.87 0.03
N GLU A 547 -32.31 84.91 -0.72
CA GLU A 547 -31.83 86.17 -1.33
C GLU A 547 -32.80 86.71 -2.39
N LEU A 548 -33.41 85.85 -3.21
CA LEU A 548 -34.46 86.26 -4.15
C LEU A 548 -35.66 86.86 -3.42
N ASP A 549 -36.10 86.30 -2.29
CA ASP A 549 -37.23 86.82 -1.52
C ASP A 549 -36.88 88.14 -0.80
N LYS A 550 -35.64 88.30 -0.28
CA LYS A 550 -35.13 89.59 0.21
C LYS A 550 -35.12 90.64 -0.91
N ILE A 551 -34.71 90.26 -2.12
CA ILE A 551 -34.69 91.15 -3.29
C ILE A 551 -36.12 91.51 -3.72
N LYS A 552 -37.06 90.54 -3.77
CA LYS A 552 -38.49 90.80 -4.05
C LYS A 552 -39.07 91.79 -3.06
N ALA A 553 -38.87 91.59 -1.76
CA ALA A 553 -39.37 92.50 -0.72
C ALA A 553 -38.84 93.94 -0.89
N ARG A 554 -37.54 94.11 -1.19
CA ARG A 554 -36.96 95.42 -1.52
C ARG A 554 -37.56 96.02 -2.82
N LEU A 555 -37.87 95.18 -3.81
CA LEU A 555 -38.47 95.61 -5.08
C LEU A 555 -39.95 96.01 -4.89
N GLU A 556 -40.69 95.32 -4.02
CA GLU A 556 -42.04 95.69 -3.59
C GLU A 556 -42.06 96.99 -2.77
N GLU A 557 -41.10 97.17 -1.86
CA GLU A 557 -40.91 98.42 -1.13
C GLU A 557 -40.63 99.60 -2.10
N LYS A 558 -39.72 99.42 -3.07
CA LYS A 558 -39.43 100.44 -4.08
C LYS A 558 -40.59 100.67 -5.04
N ASN A 559 -41.36 99.65 -5.41
CA ASN A 559 -42.62 99.82 -6.14
C ASN A 559 -43.69 100.55 -5.30
N SER A 560 -43.71 100.36 -3.98
CA SER A 560 -44.57 101.10 -3.05
C SER A 560 -44.17 102.57 -2.98
N GLU A 561 -42.87 102.89 -2.90
CA GLU A 561 -42.35 104.26 -3.02
C GLU A 561 -42.72 104.91 -4.36
N ILE A 562 -42.49 104.21 -5.48
CA ILE A 562 -42.85 104.68 -6.82
C ILE A 562 -44.37 104.94 -6.92
N ASN A 563 -45.22 104.05 -6.41
CA ASN A 563 -46.67 104.29 -6.39
C ASN A 563 -47.07 105.45 -5.47
N LYS A 564 -46.44 105.62 -4.29
CA LYS A 564 -46.66 106.78 -3.41
C LYS A 564 -46.31 108.09 -4.11
N LEU A 565 -45.19 108.14 -4.84
CA LEU A 565 -44.82 109.28 -5.69
C LEU A 565 -45.83 109.51 -6.82
N ARG A 566 -46.22 108.44 -7.53
CA ARG A 566 -47.18 108.47 -8.65
C ARG A 566 -48.59 108.90 -8.23
N VAL A 567 -48.97 108.66 -6.97
CA VAL A 567 -50.21 109.19 -6.36
C VAL A 567 -50.03 110.65 -5.95
N LYS A 568 -48.90 111.03 -5.31
CA LYS A 568 -48.60 112.43 -4.96
C LYS A 568 -48.62 113.36 -6.18
N CYS A 569 -48.08 112.92 -7.32
CA CYS A 569 -48.06 113.68 -8.57
C CYS A 569 -49.43 113.73 -9.30
N ARG A 570 -50.45 112.98 -8.86
CA ARG A 570 -51.78 112.95 -9.49
C ARG A 570 -52.88 113.69 -8.72
N GLY A 571 -52.56 114.26 -7.54
CA GLY A 571 -53.57 114.88 -6.67
C GLY A 571 -53.81 116.38 -6.86
N ASN A 572 -53.08 117.06 -7.76
CA ASN A 572 -52.85 118.51 -7.61
C ASN A 572 -52.98 119.38 -8.87
N SER A 573 -53.38 118.83 -10.03
CA SER A 573 -53.61 119.62 -11.25
C SER A 573 -54.51 118.85 -12.24
N THR A 574 -55.78 119.22 -12.30
CA THR A 574 -56.76 118.75 -13.31
C THR A 574 -57.55 119.93 -13.85
N ASP A 575 -58.14 120.72 -12.95
CA ASP A 575 -59.13 121.74 -13.29
C ASP A 575 -58.49 122.99 -13.95
N GLU A 576 -57.25 123.32 -13.58
CA GLU A 576 -56.49 124.40 -14.21
C GLU A 576 -56.01 124.02 -15.64
N GLU A 577 -55.75 122.73 -15.92
CA GLU A 577 -55.26 122.31 -17.24
C GLU A 577 -56.36 122.41 -18.31
N GLU A 578 -57.61 122.06 -17.99
CA GLU A 578 -58.74 122.22 -18.92
C GLU A 578 -59.09 123.71 -19.15
N ALA A 579 -59.00 124.55 -18.12
CA ALA A 579 -59.20 125.99 -18.24
C ALA A 579 -58.18 126.63 -19.19
N LEU A 580 -56.89 126.29 -19.05
CA LEU A 580 -55.83 126.79 -19.90
C LEU A 580 -55.93 126.26 -21.34
N ARG A 581 -56.23 124.97 -21.54
CA ARG A 581 -56.40 124.37 -22.89
C ARG A 581 -57.47 125.08 -23.71
N ASN A 582 -58.61 125.42 -23.11
CA ASN A 582 -59.70 126.13 -23.81
C ASN A 582 -59.29 127.55 -24.26
N LEU A 583 -58.30 128.18 -23.61
CA LEU A 583 -57.86 129.53 -23.96
C LEU A 583 -57.02 129.58 -25.23
N VAL A 584 -56.16 128.57 -25.48
CA VAL A 584 -55.19 128.57 -26.60
C VAL A 584 -55.72 127.85 -27.86
N ILE A 585 -56.70 126.97 -27.72
CA ILE A 585 -57.27 126.19 -28.85
C ILE A 585 -58.24 127.04 -29.70
N CYS A 586 -58.25 126.82 -31.02
CA CYS A 586 -59.10 127.52 -31.99
C CYS A 586 -60.59 127.19 -31.79
N SER A 587 -61.41 128.23 -31.66
CA SER A 587 -62.86 128.10 -31.44
C SER A 587 -63.66 127.51 -32.60
N VAL A 588 -63.08 127.44 -33.82
CA VAL A 588 -63.74 126.90 -35.02
C VAL A 588 -63.58 125.39 -35.14
N CYS A 589 -62.41 124.82 -34.80
CA CYS A 589 -62.14 123.38 -34.92
C CYS A 589 -61.96 122.63 -33.59
N ARG A 590 -61.77 123.34 -32.47
CA ARG A 590 -61.56 122.79 -31.12
C ARG A 590 -60.41 121.78 -30.96
N SER A 591 -59.49 121.73 -31.94
CA SER A 591 -58.33 120.82 -31.97
C SER A 591 -57.00 121.56 -32.05
N ASN A 592 -56.84 122.40 -33.06
CA ASN A 592 -55.59 123.11 -33.36
C ASN A 592 -55.46 124.41 -32.54
N PHE A 593 -54.24 124.72 -32.12
CA PHE A 593 -53.91 125.99 -31.47
C PHE A 593 -54.19 127.21 -32.37
N LYS A 594 -54.58 128.33 -31.76
CA LYS A 594 -54.69 129.63 -32.43
C LYS A 594 -53.30 130.08 -32.88
N ASN A 595 -53.13 130.44 -34.15
CA ASN A 595 -51.85 130.91 -34.70
C ASN A 595 -52.00 131.85 -35.92
N THR A 596 -53.20 132.41 -36.18
CA THR A 596 -53.45 133.32 -37.30
C THR A 596 -54.48 134.37 -36.93
N ILE A 597 -54.10 135.65 -37.00
CA ILE A 597 -54.94 136.80 -36.68
C ILE A 597 -55.44 137.50 -37.97
N LEU A 598 -56.70 137.93 -37.97
CA LEU A 598 -57.30 138.70 -39.06
C LEU A 598 -57.18 140.20 -38.80
N LYS A 599 -56.26 140.89 -39.50
CA LYS A 599 -55.94 142.33 -39.31
C LYS A 599 -57.18 143.24 -39.28
N GLY A 600 -58.15 143.01 -40.16
CA GLY A 600 -59.38 143.83 -40.26
C GLY A 600 -60.33 143.74 -39.05
N CYS A 601 -60.11 142.80 -38.11
CA CYS A 601 -60.98 142.61 -36.96
C CYS A 601 -60.33 142.07 -35.67
N GLY A 602 -59.02 141.80 -35.63
CA GLY A 602 -58.28 141.39 -34.43
C GLY A 602 -58.55 139.96 -33.92
N HIS A 603 -59.40 139.18 -34.57
CA HIS A 603 -59.76 137.84 -34.10
C HIS A 603 -58.71 136.79 -34.53
N VAL A 604 -58.36 135.87 -33.63
CA VAL A 604 -57.33 134.84 -33.82
C VAL A 604 -57.94 133.44 -33.89
N PHE A 605 -57.56 132.70 -34.93
CA PHE A 605 -57.96 131.31 -35.20
C PHE A 605 -56.71 130.47 -35.52
N CYS A 606 -56.86 129.18 -35.80
CA CYS A 606 -55.79 128.38 -36.41
C CYS A 606 -55.73 128.63 -37.93
N ASN A 607 -54.53 128.54 -38.53
CA ASN A 607 -54.34 128.86 -39.94
C ASN A 607 -55.24 128.02 -40.86
N GLY A 608 -55.43 126.72 -40.56
CA GLY A 608 -56.34 125.84 -41.30
C GLY A 608 -57.74 126.44 -41.44
N CYS A 609 -58.38 126.85 -40.35
CA CYS A 609 -59.71 127.45 -40.40
C CYS A 609 -59.78 128.85 -41.06
N VAL A 610 -58.65 129.50 -41.29
CA VAL A 610 -58.55 130.75 -42.07
C VAL A 610 -58.39 130.44 -43.56
N ASP A 611 -57.44 129.56 -43.92
CA ASP A 611 -57.24 129.08 -45.28
C ASP A 611 -58.48 128.35 -45.83
N ASP A 612 -59.14 127.50 -45.04
CA ASP A 612 -60.41 126.83 -45.40
C ASP A 612 -61.50 127.82 -45.80
N ARG A 613 -61.58 128.97 -45.12
CA ARG A 613 -62.56 130.02 -45.42
C ARG A 613 -62.17 130.84 -46.65
N LEU A 614 -60.88 131.07 -46.89
CA LEU A 614 -60.40 131.68 -48.12
C LEU A 614 -60.64 130.76 -49.33
N ALA A 615 -60.39 129.46 -49.18
CA ALA A 615 -60.61 128.43 -50.21
C ALA A 615 -62.10 128.29 -50.58
N ASN A 616 -62.98 128.16 -49.58
CA ASN A 616 -64.44 128.08 -49.78
C ASN A 616 -65.09 129.42 -50.15
N ARG A 617 -64.30 130.46 -50.48
CA ARG A 617 -64.74 131.84 -50.79
C ARG A 617 -65.56 132.52 -49.68
N MET A 618 -65.60 131.95 -48.48
CA MET A 618 -66.27 132.48 -47.28
C MET A 618 -65.43 133.57 -46.60
N ARG A 619 -65.15 134.65 -47.35
CA ARG A 619 -64.33 135.81 -46.97
C ARG A 619 -65.00 136.72 -45.91
N LYS A 620 -65.43 136.13 -44.79
CA LYS A 620 -66.02 136.79 -43.61
C LYS A 620 -65.54 136.14 -42.32
N CYS A 621 -65.10 136.96 -41.36
CA CYS A 621 -64.57 136.50 -40.08
C CYS A 621 -65.61 135.65 -39.30
N PRO A 622 -65.24 134.46 -38.76
CA PRO A 622 -66.14 133.62 -37.96
C PRO A 622 -66.87 134.34 -36.82
N SER A 623 -66.21 135.25 -36.12
CA SER A 623 -66.72 135.87 -34.89
C SER A 623 -67.46 137.19 -35.11
N CYS A 624 -67.20 137.92 -36.20
CA CYS A 624 -67.72 139.28 -36.39
C CYS A 624 -68.17 139.63 -37.81
N ASN A 625 -68.18 138.66 -38.73
CA ASN A 625 -68.65 138.79 -40.13
C ASN A 625 -68.04 139.90 -41.01
N LYS A 626 -67.12 140.71 -40.50
CA LYS A 626 -66.28 141.61 -41.32
C LYS A 626 -65.58 140.84 -42.43
N ALA A 627 -65.54 141.43 -43.62
CA ALA A 627 -64.83 140.86 -44.76
C ALA A 627 -63.32 140.86 -44.52
N PHE A 628 -62.62 139.89 -45.10
CA PHE A 628 -61.16 139.79 -45.10
C PHE A 628 -60.68 139.05 -46.35
N ASP A 629 -59.50 139.39 -46.86
CA ASP A 629 -58.81 138.64 -47.93
C ASP A 629 -57.45 138.10 -47.44
N ARG A 630 -56.71 137.40 -48.30
CA ARG A 630 -55.45 136.71 -47.95
C ARG A 630 -54.35 137.66 -47.44
N SER A 631 -54.41 138.95 -47.77
CA SER A 631 -53.55 140.03 -47.24
C SER A 631 -53.74 140.31 -45.75
N ASP A 632 -54.93 139.98 -45.23
CA ASP A 632 -55.39 140.36 -43.89
C ASP A 632 -55.15 139.25 -42.87
N ALA A 633 -54.90 138.03 -43.33
CA ALA A 633 -54.41 136.94 -42.50
C ALA A 633 -52.92 137.16 -42.17
N MET A 634 -52.57 137.10 -40.89
CA MET A 634 -51.21 137.24 -40.40
C MET A 634 -50.90 136.13 -39.40
N ALA A 635 -49.70 135.54 -39.47
CA ALA A 635 -49.24 134.62 -38.45
C ALA A 635 -49.22 135.31 -37.08
N ALA A 636 -49.72 134.61 -36.06
CA ALA A 636 -49.69 135.05 -34.68
C ALA A 636 -48.97 133.98 -33.86
N HIS A 637 -47.93 134.38 -33.12
CA HIS A 637 -47.32 133.54 -32.10
C HIS A 637 -48.05 133.81 -30.79
N LEU A 638 -48.53 132.74 -30.15
CA LEU A 638 -49.30 132.69 -28.90
C LEU A 638 -48.68 131.66 -27.97
#